data_AF-A0A7V9J349-F1
#
_entry.id   AF-A0A7V9J349-F1
#
_cell.length_a   1.000
_cell.length_b   1.000
_cell.length_c   1.000
_cell.angle_alpha   90.00
_cell.angle_beta   90.00
_cell.angle_gamma   90.00
#
_symmetry.space_group_name_H-M   'P 1'
#
loop_
_entity.id
_entity.type
_entity.pdbx_description
1 polymer ?
#
loop_
_entity_poly.entity_id
_entity_poly.type
_entity_poly.pdbx_seq_one_letter_code
_entity_poly.pdbx_strand_id
1 'polypeptide(L)'
;MSSDISRQRFNPKNDFQNVLMQQGRVQLDAEWNEWNEILDRRWRSETIDIIGRCVVPLETPEGFEIQLSGGAMTIGRGRIYVHGLQAENHGAGDLEFDAILAESRGVKPLPYEEQPYFPNPTASPKTGGPHLVHLDVWEREVTAVEEPELREVALGGPDTTTRLQTAWKVRVLPDVGPGVTCATPDEQIKGWLDIVRPTAGRLTTKGVGVATSDDPCLIPPSGGYRGLENRTYRVEIHDGGEIGDATFKWSRDNASVASGVSAIENDLTLTVDRAVWDSVRRFSPGDWVELTDDWREFAGKPGDIRQVDTVDDSSRTITLKTALNAGDFPVNGQNLTEADRHTRIKRWDQESGGPAVIDVPASGTPVILEDGVEITFTTEPDGGAFRSGDYWIFVARTADASVEELDEAPPRGVHHHYCRLALITLPETVIDCRTFWPPPLGEGESCDCTICITAEQHNQGTLTIQQAVNQVLKTGGTVCLGPGVFNLAEKPVLMNGAFAVRVRGQGAATVVIAPRASAAFIISQAQWCTLDYFTIHTIAAITAGPAIQLSNSVGTTIERLIVAPPAEGSGPLAGILLDPGFLLLTKIRDNFLRAQAGVAFSLGQKDDSGTLLLGAFYCEHKPDAMQRKWDRARRLELLHERHCPGA
;
A
#
# COMPACT_ATOMS: atom_id res chain seq x y z
N MET A 1 11.53 3.20 21.49
CA MET A 1 12.94 3.61 21.60
C MET A 1 13.29 3.95 23.05
N SER A 2 14.20 3.23 23.70
CA SER A 2 14.71 3.52 25.06
C SER A 2 16.23 3.74 25.07
N SER A 3 16.85 4.15 23.96
CA SER A 3 18.27 4.55 23.94
C SER A 3 18.56 5.75 24.83
N ASP A 4 19.78 5.80 25.36
CA ASP A 4 20.34 6.98 26.00
C ASP A 4 20.67 8.05 24.96
N ILE A 5 19.82 9.07 24.85
CA ILE A 5 19.93 10.14 23.86
C ILE A 5 19.82 11.52 24.53
N SER A 6 20.52 12.49 23.95
CA SER A 6 20.51 13.85 24.47
C SER A 6 19.19 14.58 24.20
N ARG A 7 18.53 14.28 23.07
CA ARG A 7 17.20 14.77 22.65
C ARG A 7 16.77 14.12 21.33
N GLN A 8 15.49 14.25 21.01
CA GLN A 8 14.95 13.96 19.69
C GLN A 8 14.28 15.22 19.12
N ARG A 9 14.63 15.62 17.89
CA ARG A 9 14.29 16.97 17.35
C ARG A 9 13.40 16.98 16.13
N PHE A 10 13.29 15.85 15.45
CA PHE A 10 12.63 15.81 14.16
C PHE A 10 11.19 16.33 14.27
N ASN A 11 10.88 17.33 13.45
CA ASN A 11 9.56 17.90 13.28
C ASN A 11 9.30 18.11 11.78
N PRO A 12 8.32 17.39 11.19
CA PRO A 12 8.05 17.47 9.76
C PRO A 12 7.61 18.87 9.29
N LYS A 13 7.14 19.75 10.19
CA LYS A 13 6.72 21.13 9.83
C LYS A 13 7.89 22.07 9.52
N ASN A 14 9.12 21.68 9.84
CA ASN A 14 10.31 22.51 9.59
C ASN A 14 10.83 22.41 8.14
N ASP A 15 10.35 21.43 7.36
CA ASP A 15 10.77 21.18 5.97
C ASP A 15 12.30 21.03 5.79
N PHE A 16 13.00 20.54 6.82
CA PHE A 16 14.43 20.26 6.71
C PHE A 16 14.67 19.08 5.77
N GLN A 17 15.59 19.25 4.82
CA GLN A 17 15.95 18.21 3.85
C GLN A 17 17.17 17.38 4.28
N ASN A 18 18.08 17.97 5.06
CA ASN A 18 19.33 17.31 5.47
C ASN A 18 19.98 18.04 6.66
N VAL A 19 20.92 17.38 7.33
CA VAL A 19 21.78 17.96 8.38
C VAL A 19 23.19 18.16 7.82
N LEU A 20 23.78 19.34 8.03
CA LEU A 20 25.10 19.68 7.52
C LEU A 20 26.12 19.83 8.65
N MET A 21 27.18 19.02 8.60
CA MET A 21 28.30 19.14 9.53
C MET A 21 29.07 20.45 9.30
N GLN A 22 29.38 21.15 10.38
CA GLN A 22 30.18 22.38 10.35
C GLN A 22 31.59 22.12 10.87
N GLN A 23 32.59 22.66 10.18
CA GLN A 23 33.99 22.50 10.54
C GLN A 23 34.27 23.00 11.96
N GLY A 24 34.91 22.16 12.78
CA GLY A 24 35.37 22.51 14.12
C GLY A 24 34.27 22.60 15.19
N ARG A 25 33.04 22.19 14.89
CA ARG A 25 31.94 22.16 15.88
C ARG A 25 31.76 20.78 16.50
N VAL A 26 31.27 20.77 17.74
CA VAL A 26 30.93 19.54 18.48
C VAL A 26 29.77 18.84 17.77
N GLN A 27 29.85 17.51 17.64
CA GLN A 27 28.77 16.67 17.13
C GLN A 27 27.99 16.08 18.31
N LEU A 28 26.67 16.08 18.23
CA LEU A 28 25.82 15.36 19.18
C LEU A 28 25.06 14.25 18.44
N ASP A 29 24.66 13.23 19.21
CA ASP A 29 23.78 12.14 18.77
C ASP A 29 22.49 12.67 18.14
N ALA A 30 21.95 13.76 18.69
CA ALA A 30 20.70 14.36 18.26
C ALA A 30 20.68 14.77 16.78
N GLU A 31 21.77 15.34 16.27
CA GLU A 31 21.86 15.75 14.86
C GLU A 31 21.97 14.55 13.92
N TRP A 32 22.65 13.49 14.34
CA TRP A 32 22.72 12.24 13.57
C TRP A 32 21.37 11.52 13.55
N ASN A 33 20.68 11.46 14.68
CA ASN A 33 19.34 10.86 14.78
C ASN A 33 18.31 11.65 13.97
N GLU A 34 18.30 12.99 14.06
CA GLU A 34 17.42 13.85 13.26
C GLU A 34 17.66 13.67 11.75
N TRP A 35 18.92 13.51 11.33
CA TRP A 35 19.24 13.21 9.93
C TRP A 35 18.59 11.90 9.45
N ASN A 36 18.67 10.83 10.24
CA ASN A 36 18.06 9.55 9.90
C ASN A 36 16.53 9.67 9.80
N GLU A 37 15.87 10.37 10.74
CA GLU A 37 14.41 10.59 10.71
C GLU A 37 13.97 11.41 9.49
N ILE A 38 14.74 12.43 9.09
CA ILE A 38 14.48 13.23 7.88
C ILE A 38 14.53 12.35 6.63
N LEU A 39 15.56 11.49 6.51
CA LEU A 39 15.71 10.61 5.36
C LEU A 39 14.60 9.56 5.29
N ASP A 40 14.28 8.90 6.41
CA ASP A 40 13.21 7.91 6.47
C ASP A 40 11.85 8.52 6.04
N ARG A 41 11.45 9.64 6.66
CA ARG A 41 10.18 10.30 6.33
C ARG A 41 10.08 10.64 4.85
N ARG A 42 11.20 11.06 4.25
CA ARG A 42 11.27 11.40 2.82
C ARG A 42 11.11 10.16 1.95
N TRP A 43 11.88 9.09 2.18
CA TRP A 43 11.78 7.85 1.41
C TRP A 43 10.39 7.20 1.53
N ARG A 44 9.78 7.24 2.71
CA ARG A 44 8.42 6.75 2.91
C ARG A 44 7.40 7.57 2.12
N SER A 45 7.52 8.90 2.12
CA SER A 45 6.67 9.77 1.30
C SER A 45 6.80 9.44 -0.19
N GLU A 46 8.04 9.41 -0.69
CA GLU A 46 8.34 9.15 -2.10
C GLU A 46 7.78 7.77 -2.52
N THR A 47 7.93 6.75 -1.67
CA THR A 47 7.39 5.41 -1.90
C THR A 47 5.86 5.41 -1.97
N ILE A 48 5.19 6.07 -1.02
CA ILE A 48 3.72 6.16 -1.00
C ILE A 48 3.19 6.88 -2.24
N ASP A 49 3.84 7.98 -2.63
CA ASP A 49 3.39 8.86 -3.71
C ASP A 49 3.64 8.26 -5.10
N ILE A 50 4.70 7.46 -5.26
CA ILE A 50 5.08 6.85 -6.55
C ILE A 50 4.47 5.46 -6.72
N ILE A 51 4.55 4.61 -5.70
CA ILE A 51 4.30 3.17 -5.80
C ILE A 51 2.94 2.81 -5.18
N GLY A 52 2.59 3.44 -4.05
CA GLY A 52 1.31 3.28 -3.36
C GLY A 52 1.43 2.95 -1.88
N ARG A 53 0.28 2.80 -1.21
CA ARG A 53 0.19 2.62 0.25
C ARG A 53 0.42 1.19 0.72
N CYS A 54 0.06 0.19 -0.09
CA CYS A 54 0.43 -1.19 0.17
C CYS A 54 0.63 -1.94 -1.15
N VAL A 55 1.85 -2.42 -1.38
CA VAL A 55 2.25 -2.96 -2.68
C VAL A 55 3.32 -4.04 -2.56
N VAL A 56 3.17 -5.10 -3.34
CA VAL A 56 4.14 -6.17 -3.53
C VAL A 56 4.90 -5.91 -4.85
N PRO A 57 6.24 -5.84 -4.84
CA PRO A 57 7.01 -5.67 -6.07
C PRO A 57 6.93 -6.94 -6.93
N LEU A 58 6.81 -6.77 -8.25
CA LEU A 58 6.79 -7.88 -9.22
C LEU A 58 8.10 -8.69 -9.25
N GLU A 59 9.19 -8.14 -8.73
CA GLU A 59 10.46 -8.83 -8.52
C GLU A 59 10.37 -9.94 -7.46
N THR A 60 9.40 -9.85 -6.54
CA THR A 60 9.10 -10.89 -5.55
C THR A 60 7.59 -11.12 -5.48
N PRO A 61 6.97 -11.74 -6.52
CA PRO A 61 5.51 -11.83 -6.63
C PRO A 61 4.88 -12.74 -5.56
N GLU A 62 5.67 -13.64 -4.99
CA GLU A 62 5.28 -14.50 -3.87
C GLU A 62 5.32 -13.76 -2.52
N GLY A 63 5.76 -12.49 -2.50
CA GLY A 63 5.92 -11.68 -1.28
C GLY A 63 4.64 -11.63 -0.46
N PHE A 64 4.69 -12.22 0.74
CA PHE A 64 3.56 -12.28 1.68
C PHE A 64 2.29 -12.94 1.10
N GLU A 65 2.44 -13.81 0.10
CA GLU A 65 1.33 -14.60 -0.42
C GLU A 65 0.76 -15.53 0.66
N ILE A 66 -0.56 -15.54 0.83
CA ILE A 66 -1.21 -16.46 1.77
C ILE A 66 -1.60 -17.72 1.02
N GLN A 67 -1.13 -18.87 1.50
CA GLN A 67 -1.49 -20.18 0.95
C GLN A 67 -2.06 -21.07 2.05
N LEU A 68 -3.05 -21.89 1.69
CA LEU A 68 -3.68 -22.88 2.57
C LEU A 68 -3.45 -24.28 2.01
N SER A 69 -2.93 -25.18 2.84
CA SER A 69 -2.79 -26.60 2.51
C SER A 69 -3.22 -27.46 3.70
N GLY A 70 -4.29 -28.23 3.54
CA GLY A 70 -4.81 -29.09 4.61
C GLY A 70 -5.21 -28.33 5.89
N GLY A 71 -5.59 -27.06 5.77
CA GLY A 71 -5.89 -26.16 6.90
C GLY A 71 -4.67 -25.50 7.56
N ALA A 72 -3.44 -25.81 7.12
CA ALA A 72 -2.24 -25.09 7.53
C ALA A 72 -2.01 -23.87 6.63
N MET A 73 -1.59 -22.76 7.24
CA MET A 73 -1.32 -21.50 6.55
C MET A 73 0.18 -21.27 6.40
N THR A 74 0.60 -20.88 5.20
CA THR A 74 1.97 -20.45 4.90
C THR A 74 1.98 -19.06 4.27
N ILE A 75 3.08 -18.34 4.50
CA ILE A 75 3.31 -16.97 4.07
C ILE A 75 4.47 -16.98 3.06
N GLY A 76 4.19 -16.56 1.84
CA GLY A 76 5.17 -16.51 0.76
C GLY A 76 6.33 -15.55 1.07
N ARG A 77 7.53 -15.92 0.62
CA ARG A 77 8.76 -15.15 0.81
C ARG A 77 8.81 -13.95 -0.14
N GLY A 78 9.54 -12.91 0.25
CA GLY A 78 9.72 -11.72 -0.56
C GLY A 78 9.37 -10.44 0.19
N ARG A 79 9.22 -9.35 -0.55
CA ARG A 79 9.03 -8.01 -0.01
C ARG A 79 7.59 -7.53 -0.16
N ILE A 80 7.19 -6.63 0.73
CA ILE A 80 5.98 -5.81 0.60
C ILE A 80 6.25 -4.44 1.22
N TYR A 81 5.77 -3.37 0.58
CA TYR A 81 5.89 -2.01 1.10
C TYR A 81 4.55 -1.59 1.70
N VAL A 82 4.51 -1.26 2.98
CA VAL A 82 3.31 -0.81 3.71
C VAL A 82 3.54 0.59 4.25
N HIS A 83 2.80 1.57 3.73
CA HIS A 83 2.97 2.99 4.04
C HIS A 83 4.44 3.45 3.97
N GLY A 84 5.15 2.98 2.95
CA GLY A 84 6.56 3.27 2.71
C GLY A 84 7.56 2.40 3.48
N LEU A 85 7.12 1.61 4.48
CA LEU A 85 7.99 0.68 5.20
C LEU A 85 8.17 -0.61 4.40
N GLN A 86 9.41 -1.04 4.20
CA GLN A 86 9.72 -2.34 3.61
C GLN A 86 9.64 -3.44 4.66
N ALA A 87 8.66 -4.32 4.56
CA ALA A 87 8.65 -5.60 5.25
C ALA A 87 9.20 -6.69 4.34
N GLU A 88 10.06 -7.55 4.88
CA GLU A 88 10.74 -8.59 4.12
C GLU A 88 10.63 -9.94 4.83
N ASN A 89 10.05 -10.92 4.14
CA ASN A 89 9.99 -12.30 4.58
C ASN A 89 11.10 -13.08 3.89
N HIS A 90 12.16 -13.40 4.63
CA HIS A 90 13.31 -14.14 4.12
C HIS A 90 13.01 -15.63 3.84
N GLY A 91 11.82 -16.14 4.15
CA GLY A 91 11.44 -17.54 3.91
C GLY A 91 12.08 -18.52 4.90
N ALA A 92 11.83 -19.81 4.68
CA ALA A 92 12.27 -20.91 5.54
C ALA A 92 13.06 -21.98 4.77
N GLY A 93 13.60 -22.96 5.51
CA GLY A 93 14.28 -24.12 4.95
C GLY A 93 15.72 -23.83 4.50
N ASP A 94 16.17 -24.52 3.45
CA ASP A 94 17.52 -24.37 2.92
C ASP A 94 17.75 -22.93 2.40
N LEU A 95 18.98 -22.44 2.56
CA LEU A 95 19.35 -21.09 2.12
C LEU A 95 19.83 -21.09 0.67
N GLU A 96 19.40 -20.10 -0.09
CA GLU A 96 19.94 -19.71 -1.40
C GLU A 96 20.54 -18.31 -1.34
N PHE A 97 21.50 -18.01 -2.22
CA PHE A 97 22.07 -16.68 -2.35
C PHE A 97 21.29 -15.85 -3.37
N ASP A 98 20.73 -14.72 -2.94
CA ASP A 98 20.16 -13.71 -3.82
C ASP A 98 21.27 -12.80 -4.36
N ALA A 99 21.56 -12.90 -5.66
CA ALA A 99 22.58 -12.10 -6.30
C ALA A 99 22.20 -10.62 -6.48
N ILE A 100 20.92 -10.26 -6.40
CA ILE A 100 20.45 -8.88 -6.59
C ILE A 100 20.75 -8.04 -5.35
N LEU A 101 20.41 -8.57 -4.17
CA LEU A 101 20.67 -7.92 -2.88
C LEU A 101 21.96 -8.40 -2.19
N ALA A 102 22.63 -9.39 -2.77
CA ALA A 102 23.85 -10.00 -2.25
C ALA A 102 23.71 -10.59 -0.84
N GLU A 103 22.61 -11.31 -0.59
CA GLU A 103 22.25 -11.87 0.72
C GLU A 103 21.78 -13.33 0.65
N SER A 104 21.64 -13.99 1.79
CA SER A 104 21.08 -15.35 1.89
C SER A 104 19.61 -15.30 2.28
N ARG A 105 18.78 -16.16 1.67
CA ARG A 105 17.35 -16.29 1.99
C ARG A 105 16.88 -17.74 1.91
N GLY A 106 15.82 -18.07 2.62
CA GLY A 106 15.16 -19.37 2.58
C GLY A 106 14.45 -19.66 1.24
N VAL A 107 14.47 -20.92 0.83
CA VAL A 107 13.85 -21.39 -0.42
C VAL A 107 12.35 -21.68 -0.30
N LYS A 108 11.82 -21.83 0.92
CA LYS A 108 10.42 -22.22 1.19
C LYS A 108 9.60 -21.05 1.74
N PRO A 109 8.26 -21.07 1.58
CA PRO A 109 7.39 -20.15 2.31
C PRO A 109 7.48 -20.41 3.82
N LEU A 110 7.22 -19.37 4.61
CA LEU A 110 7.29 -19.41 6.07
C LEU A 110 5.96 -19.93 6.65
N PRO A 111 5.95 -20.95 7.52
CA PRO A 111 4.74 -21.34 8.25
C PRO A 111 4.20 -20.20 9.12
N TYR A 112 2.88 -20.06 9.21
CA TYR A 112 2.23 -19.02 10.04
C TYR A 112 2.70 -19.03 11.49
N GLU A 113 3.02 -20.21 12.03
CA GLU A 113 3.44 -20.38 13.41
C GLU A 113 4.92 -20.07 13.66
N GLU A 114 5.72 -19.90 12.60
CA GLU A 114 7.18 -19.71 12.65
C GLU A 114 7.59 -18.26 12.32
N GLN A 115 6.67 -17.31 12.48
CA GLN A 115 6.93 -15.90 12.18
C GLN A 115 7.96 -15.30 13.16
N PRO A 116 9.02 -14.62 12.68
CA PRO A 116 10.11 -14.15 13.53
C PRO A 116 9.67 -13.11 14.55
N TYR A 117 8.74 -12.22 14.18
CA TYR A 117 8.22 -11.17 15.06
C TYR A 117 6.81 -11.49 15.58
N PHE A 118 6.45 -12.78 15.60
CA PHE A 118 5.23 -13.25 16.24
C PHE A 118 5.44 -14.65 16.86
N PRO A 119 6.34 -14.79 17.86
CA PRO A 119 6.74 -16.09 18.41
C PRO A 119 5.62 -16.85 19.13
N ASN A 120 4.51 -16.19 19.46
CA ASN A 120 3.27 -16.83 19.93
C ASN A 120 2.09 -16.35 19.11
N PRO A 121 1.97 -16.86 17.88
CA PRO A 121 0.85 -16.50 17.05
C PRO A 121 -0.44 -16.99 17.71
N THR A 122 -1.46 -16.16 17.59
CA THR A 122 -2.80 -16.60 18.00
C THR A 122 -3.26 -17.66 17.01
N ALA A 123 -3.77 -18.79 17.51
CA ALA A 123 -4.20 -19.89 16.67
C ALA A 123 -5.16 -19.40 15.57
N SER A 124 -4.84 -19.72 14.32
CA SER A 124 -5.70 -19.40 13.19
C SER A 124 -7.06 -20.12 13.34
N PRO A 125 -8.18 -19.50 12.90
CA PRO A 125 -9.46 -20.18 12.81
C PRO A 125 -9.30 -21.51 12.05
N LYS A 126 -10.05 -22.54 12.45
CA LYS A 126 -9.94 -23.88 11.82
C LYS A 126 -11.06 -24.17 10.81
N THR A 127 -12.16 -23.43 10.87
CA THR A 127 -13.35 -23.63 10.05
C THR A 127 -14.06 -22.31 9.84
N GLY A 128 -14.74 -22.15 8.70
CA GLY A 128 -15.58 -20.99 8.42
C GLY A 128 -14.89 -19.91 7.59
N GLY A 129 -15.54 -18.76 7.51
CA GLY A 129 -15.13 -17.63 6.71
C GLY A 129 -16.31 -16.76 6.26
N PRO A 130 -16.03 -15.59 5.66
CA PRO A 130 -14.70 -15.11 5.32
C PRO A 130 -13.94 -14.56 6.55
N HIS A 131 -12.64 -14.80 6.59
CA HIS A 131 -11.69 -14.19 7.51
C HIS A 131 -10.74 -13.28 6.72
N LEU A 132 -10.32 -12.16 7.31
CA LEU A 132 -9.34 -11.27 6.69
C LEU A 132 -7.95 -11.56 7.24
N VAL A 133 -7.04 -11.96 6.37
CA VAL A 133 -5.62 -12.06 6.67
C VAL A 133 -4.97 -10.73 6.34
N HIS A 134 -4.30 -10.13 7.32
CA HIS A 134 -3.66 -8.84 7.18
C HIS A 134 -2.23 -8.86 7.73
N LEU A 135 -1.40 -7.99 7.16
CA LEU A 135 -0.06 -7.69 7.62
C LEU A 135 -0.12 -6.49 8.58
N ASP A 136 0.68 -6.57 9.63
CA ASP A 136 0.97 -5.52 10.60
C ASP A 136 2.49 -5.29 10.59
N VAL A 137 2.92 -4.08 10.23
CA VAL A 137 4.32 -3.66 10.08
C VAL A 137 4.59 -2.46 10.97
N TRP A 138 5.68 -2.49 11.73
CA TRP A 138 6.06 -1.38 12.58
C TRP A 138 7.58 -1.28 12.72
N GLU A 139 8.05 -0.15 13.23
CA GLU A 139 9.47 0.05 13.55
C GLU A 139 9.67 -0.10 15.05
N ARG A 140 10.70 -0.84 15.45
CA ARG A 140 11.12 -0.97 16.85
C ARG A 140 12.59 -0.65 16.98
N GLU A 141 12.97 -0.11 18.12
CA GLU A 141 14.39 0.01 18.44
C GLU A 141 14.89 -1.25 19.11
N VAL A 142 16.10 -1.64 18.73
CA VAL A 142 16.84 -2.79 19.24
C VAL A 142 18.12 -2.28 19.86
N THR A 143 18.32 -2.57 21.15
CA THR A 143 19.53 -2.20 21.90
C THR A 143 20.41 -3.41 22.12
N ALA A 144 21.59 -3.20 22.68
CA ALA A 144 22.48 -4.29 23.10
C ALA A 144 21.90 -5.17 24.23
N VAL A 145 20.77 -4.78 24.84
CA VAL A 145 20.05 -5.62 25.81
C VAL A 145 19.22 -6.69 25.10
N GLU A 146 18.57 -6.34 23.99
CA GLU A 146 17.85 -7.30 23.16
C GLU A 146 18.81 -8.11 22.26
N GLU A 147 19.81 -7.45 21.67
CA GLU A 147 20.79 -8.09 20.77
C GLU A 147 22.22 -7.90 21.30
N PRO A 148 22.72 -8.81 22.16
CA PRO A 148 24.05 -8.67 22.77
C PRO A 148 25.21 -8.52 21.78
N GLU A 149 25.04 -9.00 20.54
CA GLU A 149 26.02 -8.90 19.46
C GLU A 149 26.24 -7.47 18.95
N LEU A 150 25.35 -6.52 19.29
CA LEU A 150 25.55 -5.09 18.96
C LEU A 150 26.73 -4.47 19.73
N ARG A 151 27.22 -5.11 20.79
CA ARG A 151 28.38 -4.63 21.56
C ARG A 151 29.68 -4.89 20.82
N GLU A 152 30.56 -3.89 20.77
CA GLU A 152 31.85 -4.01 20.10
C GLU A 152 32.84 -4.84 20.94
N VAL A 153 32.97 -6.13 20.61
CA VAL A 153 33.82 -7.07 21.34
C VAL A 153 35.29 -6.63 21.36
N ALA A 154 35.79 -6.03 20.27
CA ALA A 154 37.18 -5.60 20.16
C ALA A 154 37.53 -4.44 21.11
N LEU A 155 36.53 -3.66 21.55
CA LEU A 155 36.70 -2.55 22.49
C LEU A 155 36.34 -2.94 23.94
N GLY A 156 36.16 -4.24 24.21
CA GLY A 156 35.77 -4.73 25.54
C GLY A 156 34.26 -4.68 25.80
N GLY A 157 33.45 -4.71 24.74
CA GLY A 157 31.99 -4.77 24.79
C GLY A 157 31.24 -3.45 25.06
N PRO A 158 31.74 -2.24 24.72
CA PRO A 158 30.92 -1.04 24.83
C PRO A 158 29.71 -1.13 23.90
N ASP A 159 28.58 -0.64 24.41
CA ASP A 159 27.41 -0.30 23.62
C ASP A 159 27.67 1.07 22.97
N THR A 160 27.53 1.14 21.65
CA THR A 160 27.89 2.33 20.87
C THR A 160 26.68 2.96 20.17
N THR A 161 25.75 2.13 19.70
CA THR A 161 24.62 2.54 18.85
C THR A 161 23.51 1.49 18.93
N THR A 162 22.27 1.93 18.81
CA THR A 162 21.10 1.06 18.68
C THR A 162 20.74 0.86 17.20
N ARG A 163 19.78 0.00 16.92
CA ARG A 163 19.25 -0.20 15.56
C ARG A 163 17.75 0.05 15.54
N LEU A 164 17.27 0.64 14.47
CA LEU A 164 15.84 0.63 14.15
C LEU A 164 15.58 -0.57 13.23
N GLN A 165 14.68 -1.45 13.65
CA GLN A 165 14.31 -2.68 12.94
C GLN A 165 12.85 -2.59 12.49
N THR A 166 12.61 -2.84 11.20
CA THR A 166 11.26 -3.05 10.69
C THR A 166 10.80 -4.46 11.02
N ALA A 167 9.86 -4.57 11.93
CA ALA A 167 9.23 -5.82 12.33
C ALA A 167 7.88 -5.98 11.63
N TRP A 168 7.45 -7.23 11.45
CA TRP A 168 6.19 -7.55 10.79
C TRP A 168 5.54 -8.81 11.33
N LYS A 169 4.21 -8.85 11.31
CA LYS A 169 3.44 -10.06 11.61
C LYS A 169 2.17 -10.14 10.78
N VAL A 170 1.84 -11.33 10.34
CA VAL A 170 0.59 -11.69 9.70
C VAL A 170 -0.41 -12.14 10.77
N ARG A 171 -1.61 -11.57 10.73
CA ARG A 171 -2.71 -11.85 11.66
C ARG A 171 -3.97 -12.17 10.91
N VAL A 172 -4.88 -12.89 11.58
CA VAL A 172 -6.19 -13.25 11.05
C VAL A 172 -7.26 -12.53 11.86
N LEU A 173 -8.05 -11.69 11.20
CA LEU A 173 -9.29 -11.13 11.74
C LEU A 173 -10.45 -12.08 11.40
N PRO A 174 -11.03 -12.77 12.40
CA PRO A 174 -12.10 -13.73 12.16
C PRO A 174 -13.43 -13.05 11.79
N ASP A 175 -14.29 -13.80 11.11
CA ASP A 175 -15.68 -13.46 10.77
C ASP A 175 -15.94 -12.01 10.34
N VAL A 176 -15.35 -11.57 9.23
CA VAL A 176 -15.47 -10.19 8.74
C VAL A 176 -16.83 -9.85 8.11
N GLY A 177 -17.72 -10.84 8.01
CA GLY A 177 -19.08 -10.69 7.51
C GLY A 177 -19.27 -11.27 6.10
N PRO A 178 -20.51 -11.66 5.74
CA PRO A 178 -20.78 -12.27 4.44
C PRO A 178 -20.61 -11.26 3.29
N GLY A 179 -20.07 -11.71 2.16
CA GLY A 179 -19.96 -10.90 0.95
C GLY A 179 -18.83 -9.85 0.95
N VAL A 180 -17.96 -9.84 1.96
CA VAL A 180 -16.75 -9.01 1.97
C VAL A 180 -15.81 -9.47 0.84
N THR A 181 -15.28 -8.50 0.11
CA THR A 181 -14.31 -8.71 -0.98
C THR A 181 -13.08 -7.84 -0.74
N CYS A 182 -12.00 -8.04 -1.49
CA CYS A 182 -10.81 -7.18 -1.40
C CYS A 182 -11.10 -5.71 -1.75
N ALA A 183 -12.19 -5.43 -2.49
CA ALA A 183 -12.63 -4.08 -2.86
C ALA A 183 -13.58 -3.45 -1.83
N THR A 184 -13.98 -4.18 -0.78
CA THR A 184 -14.87 -3.64 0.25
C THR A 184 -14.16 -2.49 0.99
N PRO A 185 -14.80 -1.31 1.14
CA PRO A 185 -14.25 -0.20 1.92
C PRO A 185 -13.99 -0.59 3.37
N ASP A 186 -12.94 -0.03 3.96
CA ASP A 186 -12.46 -0.38 5.29
C ASP A 186 -13.54 -0.20 6.37
N GLU A 187 -14.42 0.80 6.23
CA GLU A 187 -15.50 1.09 7.18
C GLU A 187 -16.61 0.03 7.18
N GLN A 188 -16.68 -0.80 6.14
CA GLN A 188 -17.68 -1.86 6.00
C GLN A 188 -17.16 -3.23 6.45
N ILE A 189 -15.87 -3.35 6.76
CA ILE A 189 -15.27 -4.60 7.24
C ILE A 189 -15.40 -4.65 8.75
N LYS A 190 -16.18 -5.61 9.26
CA LYS A 190 -16.44 -5.76 10.69
C LYS A 190 -15.14 -5.94 11.48
N GLY A 191 -14.91 -5.09 12.48
CA GLY A 191 -13.75 -5.14 13.38
C GLY A 191 -12.43 -4.62 12.78
N TRP A 192 -12.42 -4.22 11.50
CA TRP A 192 -11.19 -3.77 10.86
C TRP A 192 -10.74 -2.40 11.37
N LEU A 193 -11.66 -1.45 11.52
CA LEU A 193 -11.35 -0.11 12.02
C LEU A 193 -10.78 -0.12 13.44
N ASP A 194 -11.16 -1.08 14.29
CA ASP A 194 -10.64 -1.19 15.65
C ASP A 194 -9.15 -1.56 15.66
N ILE A 195 -8.68 -2.26 14.62
CA ILE A 195 -7.28 -2.62 14.41
C ILE A 195 -6.50 -1.43 13.84
N VAL A 196 -7.00 -0.85 12.73
CA VAL A 196 -6.20 0.11 11.94
C VAL A 196 -6.26 1.54 12.41
N ARG A 197 -7.20 1.90 13.30
CA ARG A 197 -7.28 3.26 13.82
C ARG A 197 -5.96 3.65 14.50
N PRO A 198 -5.46 4.89 14.36
CA PRO A 198 -4.36 5.37 15.17
C PRO A 198 -4.74 5.44 16.66
N THR A 199 -3.75 5.48 17.54
CA THR A 199 -3.99 5.78 18.96
C THR A 199 -4.56 7.20 19.13
N ALA A 200 -5.48 7.35 20.08
CA ALA A 200 -6.11 8.63 20.37
C ALA A 200 -5.30 9.49 21.33
N GLY A 201 -4.39 8.91 22.12
CA GLY A 201 -3.67 9.61 23.18
C GLY A 201 -2.94 10.85 22.68
N ARG A 202 -2.99 11.93 23.47
CA ARG A 202 -2.25 13.17 23.26
C ARG A 202 -1.58 13.61 24.57
N LEU A 203 -0.41 14.24 24.45
CA LEU A 203 0.32 14.77 25.59
C LEU A 203 0.65 16.24 25.37
N THR A 204 0.39 17.04 26.39
CA THR A 204 0.87 18.42 26.52
C THR A 204 1.87 18.47 27.67
N THR A 205 3.00 19.15 27.47
CA THR A 205 4.06 19.30 28.48
C THR A 205 4.37 20.76 28.72
N LYS A 206 4.68 21.11 29.97
CA LYS A 206 4.98 22.49 30.35
C LYS A 206 5.90 22.57 31.56
N GLY A 207 6.68 23.64 31.62
CA GLY A 207 7.38 24.06 32.84
C GLY A 207 6.50 24.95 33.72
N VAL A 208 6.32 24.58 34.98
CA VAL A 208 5.55 25.36 35.97
C VAL A 208 6.50 26.21 36.80
N GLY A 209 6.54 27.51 36.50
CA GLY A 209 7.24 28.52 37.30
C GLY A 209 6.48 28.92 38.56
N VAL A 210 7.18 29.52 39.53
CA VAL A 210 6.54 30.22 40.65
C VAL A 210 5.94 31.53 40.13
N ALA A 211 4.83 31.99 40.72
CA ALA A 211 4.27 33.30 40.45
C ALA A 211 5.35 34.39 40.50
N THR A 212 5.32 35.30 39.52
CA THR A 212 6.22 36.46 39.47
C THR A 212 6.20 37.20 40.81
N SER A 213 7.37 37.42 41.39
CA SER A 213 7.50 38.35 42.53
C SER A 213 7.20 39.76 42.04
N ASP A 214 6.44 40.54 42.81
CA ASP A 214 6.20 41.98 42.54
C ASP A 214 7.46 42.84 42.73
N ASP A 215 8.61 42.24 43.10
CA ASP A 215 9.89 42.92 43.26
C ASP A 215 10.61 43.08 41.90
N PRO A 216 10.75 44.32 41.37
CA PRO A 216 11.40 44.58 40.09
C PRO A 216 12.91 44.28 40.05
N CYS A 217 13.52 43.89 41.19
CA CYS A 217 14.92 43.48 41.28
C CYS A 217 15.14 41.96 41.20
N LEU A 218 14.07 41.15 41.22
CA LEU A 218 14.15 39.69 41.07
C LEU A 218 13.79 39.30 39.63
N ILE A 219 14.78 38.83 38.86
CA ILE A 219 14.51 38.16 37.58
C ILE A 219 13.91 36.79 37.93
N PRO A 220 12.62 36.52 37.61
CA PRO A 220 12.03 35.23 37.89
C PRO A 220 12.75 34.15 37.05
N PRO A 221 12.95 32.93 37.57
CA PRO A 221 13.38 31.81 36.75
C PRO A 221 12.35 31.61 35.63
N SER A 222 12.77 31.81 34.37
CA SER A 222 11.85 32.01 33.25
C SER A 222 11.20 30.74 32.70
N GLY A 223 11.71 29.54 33.02
CA GLY A 223 11.30 28.30 32.33
C GLY A 223 10.63 27.21 33.19
N GLY A 224 10.45 27.42 34.49
CA GLY A 224 9.74 26.49 35.38
C GLY A 224 10.52 25.23 35.83
N TYR A 225 11.53 24.77 35.08
CA TYR A 225 12.35 23.62 35.47
C TYR A 225 13.34 23.96 36.58
N ARG A 226 13.43 23.10 37.60
CA ARG A 226 14.24 23.28 38.81
C ARG A 226 15.33 22.22 39.00
N GLY A 227 15.39 21.25 38.09
CA GLY A 227 16.36 20.16 38.17
C GLY A 227 17.78 20.64 37.87
N LEU A 228 18.75 20.02 38.56
CA LEU A 228 20.17 20.37 38.46
C LEU A 228 20.86 19.80 37.21
N GLU A 229 20.21 18.86 36.53
CA GLU A 229 20.73 18.16 35.36
C GLU A 229 19.82 18.35 34.15
N ASN A 230 20.41 18.30 32.96
CA ASN A 230 19.66 18.22 31.71
C ASN A 230 19.03 16.82 31.60
N ARG A 231 17.74 16.76 31.24
CA ARG A 231 16.98 15.50 31.16
C ARG A 231 16.37 15.28 29.80
N THR A 232 16.15 14.01 29.48
CA THR A 232 15.37 13.55 28.32
C THR A 232 14.24 12.69 28.89
N TYR A 233 13.13 13.34 29.21
CA TYR A 233 11.99 12.68 29.81
C TYR A 233 11.31 11.76 28.81
N ARG A 234 10.84 10.61 29.29
CA ARG A 234 9.92 9.72 28.61
C ARG A 234 8.68 9.53 29.45
N VAL A 235 7.51 9.69 28.86
CA VAL A 235 6.22 9.29 29.43
C VAL A 235 5.67 8.19 28.54
N GLU A 236 5.32 7.05 29.12
CA GLU A 236 4.85 5.86 28.40
C GLU A 236 3.59 5.30 29.03
N ILE A 237 2.61 4.95 28.20
CA ILE A 237 1.41 4.22 28.61
C ILE A 237 1.78 2.77 28.90
N HIS A 238 1.48 2.31 30.11
CA HIS A 238 1.68 0.93 30.53
C HIS A 238 0.47 0.08 30.15
N ASP A 239 -0.67 0.30 30.80
CA ASP A 239 -1.95 -0.30 30.42
C ASP A 239 -2.70 0.66 29.49
N GLY A 240 -3.03 0.19 28.28
CA GLY A 240 -3.90 0.92 27.36
C GLY A 240 -5.36 0.87 27.83
N GLY A 241 -6.17 1.79 27.32
CA GLY A 241 -7.57 1.92 27.73
C GLY A 241 -8.11 3.34 27.53
N GLU A 242 -9.34 3.56 27.96
CA GLU A 242 -9.91 4.90 28.04
C GLU A 242 -9.29 5.70 29.20
N ILE A 243 -9.53 7.00 29.23
CA ILE A 243 -9.12 7.84 30.37
C ILE A 243 -9.72 7.29 31.67
N GLY A 244 -8.89 7.15 32.71
CA GLY A 244 -9.27 6.60 34.01
C GLY A 244 -9.05 5.09 34.13
N ASP A 245 -8.99 4.35 33.02
CA ASP A 245 -8.60 2.94 32.99
C ASP A 245 -7.13 2.76 32.55
N ALA A 246 -6.65 3.64 31.66
CA ALA A 246 -5.27 3.61 31.20
C ALA A 246 -4.30 4.03 32.32
N THR A 247 -3.10 3.45 32.31
CA THR A 247 -2.04 3.76 33.26
C THR A 247 -0.76 4.18 32.53
N PHE A 248 0.10 4.94 33.19
CA PHE A 248 1.36 5.41 32.64
C PHE A 248 2.52 5.29 33.63
N LYS A 249 3.72 5.36 33.06
CA LYS A 249 5.02 5.34 33.73
C LYS A 249 5.92 6.38 33.08
N TRP A 250 6.96 6.80 33.77
CA TRP A 250 7.85 7.83 33.24
C TRP A 250 9.30 7.63 33.70
N SER A 251 10.22 8.16 32.90
CA SER A 251 11.65 8.12 33.17
C SER A 251 12.31 9.46 32.86
N ARG A 252 13.33 9.80 33.63
CA ARG A 252 14.19 11.00 33.48
C ARG A 252 15.19 10.89 32.34
N ASP A 253 15.56 9.66 31.99
CA ASP A 253 16.67 9.33 31.10
C ASP A 253 16.18 8.41 29.96
N ASN A 254 14.99 8.69 29.41
CA ASN A 254 14.36 7.94 28.32
C ASN A 254 14.25 6.41 28.54
N ALA A 255 14.12 5.96 29.80
CA ALA A 255 14.13 4.54 30.17
C ALA A 255 15.38 3.78 29.68
N SER A 256 16.52 4.48 29.57
CA SER A 256 17.77 3.95 29.02
C SER A 256 18.58 3.07 29.97
N VAL A 257 18.27 3.11 31.27
CA VAL A 257 18.87 2.20 32.25
C VAL A 257 18.14 0.86 32.17
N ALA A 258 18.71 -0.04 31.36
CA ALA A 258 18.18 -1.36 31.09
C ALA A 258 19.25 -2.45 31.16
N SER A 259 18.86 -3.67 31.50
CA SER A 259 19.78 -4.81 31.63
C SER A 259 19.12 -6.12 31.24
N GLY A 260 19.88 -7.02 30.62
CA GLY A 260 19.44 -8.39 30.38
C GLY A 260 19.36 -9.17 31.69
N VAL A 261 18.40 -10.09 31.78
CA VAL A 261 18.19 -10.98 32.92
C VAL A 261 18.51 -12.40 32.46
N SER A 262 19.58 -12.97 33.00
CA SER A 262 20.07 -14.30 32.63
C SER A 262 19.52 -15.42 33.52
N ALA A 263 19.06 -15.10 34.73
CA ALA A 263 18.46 -16.05 35.65
C ALA A 263 17.43 -15.40 36.58
N ILE A 264 16.41 -16.16 36.94
CA ILE A 264 15.37 -15.77 37.92
C ILE A 264 15.21 -16.89 38.95
N GLU A 265 15.56 -16.60 40.21
CA GLU A 265 15.44 -17.55 41.32
C GLU A 265 14.21 -17.23 42.18
N ASN A 266 13.38 -18.26 42.42
CA ASN A 266 12.17 -18.19 43.26
C ASN A 266 11.22 -17.04 42.87
N ASP A 267 11.15 -16.71 41.58
CA ASP A 267 10.38 -15.58 41.03
C ASP A 267 10.73 -14.21 41.66
N LEU A 268 11.86 -14.09 42.37
CA LEU A 268 12.15 -12.94 43.24
C LEU A 268 13.54 -12.33 43.02
N THR A 269 14.55 -13.17 42.77
CA THR A 269 15.94 -12.72 42.64
C THR A 269 16.39 -12.85 41.20
N LEU A 270 16.82 -11.73 40.61
CA LEU A 270 17.23 -11.62 39.22
C LEU A 270 18.76 -11.59 39.15
N THR A 271 19.36 -12.41 38.28
CA THR A 271 20.75 -12.23 37.88
C THR A 271 20.80 -11.42 36.60
N VAL A 272 21.45 -10.25 36.65
CA VAL A 272 21.48 -9.28 35.54
C VAL A 272 22.85 -9.22 34.89
N ASP A 273 22.90 -8.84 33.62
CA ASP A 273 24.17 -8.67 32.90
C ASP A 273 25.01 -7.56 33.53
N ARG A 274 24.34 -6.46 33.90
CA ARG A 274 24.93 -5.26 34.51
C ARG A 274 23.96 -4.57 35.45
N ALA A 275 24.40 -4.25 36.67
CA ALA A 275 23.61 -3.49 37.65
C ALA A 275 24.05 -2.02 37.77
N VAL A 276 25.31 -1.71 37.45
CA VAL A 276 25.94 -0.39 37.62
C VAL A 276 26.71 0.01 36.37
N TRP A 277 26.44 1.21 35.86
CA TRP A 277 27.21 1.85 34.80
C TRP A 277 28.14 2.91 35.37
N ASP A 278 27.59 3.76 36.23
CA ASP A 278 28.29 4.80 36.96
C ASP A 278 27.51 5.15 38.25
N SER A 279 27.86 6.25 38.92
CA SER A 279 27.22 6.66 40.17
C SER A 279 25.75 7.08 40.04
N VAL A 280 25.29 7.41 38.84
CA VAL A 280 23.94 7.90 38.52
C VAL A 280 23.14 6.81 37.78
N ARG A 281 23.75 6.21 36.76
CA ARG A 281 23.17 5.13 35.96
C ARG A 281 23.40 3.79 36.64
N ARG A 282 22.49 3.43 37.53
CA ARG A 282 22.49 2.16 38.25
C ARG A 282 21.09 1.79 38.72
N PHE A 283 20.90 0.52 39.06
CA PHE A 283 19.76 0.11 39.88
C PHE A 283 20.09 0.33 41.37
N SER A 284 19.09 0.78 42.12
CA SER A 284 19.17 1.07 43.55
C SER A 284 17.95 0.52 44.29
N PRO A 285 18.07 0.20 45.59
CA PRO A 285 16.92 -0.08 46.45
C PRO A 285 15.85 1.01 46.36
N GLY A 286 14.60 0.61 46.15
CA GLY A 286 13.46 1.52 45.99
C GLY A 286 13.13 1.89 44.55
N ASP A 287 14.01 1.61 43.59
CA ASP A 287 13.74 1.83 42.17
C ASP A 287 12.59 0.94 41.68
N TRP A 288 11.81 1.47 40.75
CA TRP A 288 10.83 0.69 40.01
C TRP A 288 11.48 0.11 38.76
N VAL A 289 11.33 -1.20 38.57
CA VAL A 289 11.83 -1.91 37.39
C VAL A 289 10.68 -2.64 36.71
N GLU A 290 10.62 -2.51 35.39
CA GLU A 290 9.72 -3.29 34.56
C GLU A 290 10.47 -4.47 33.97
N LEU A 291 9.98 -5.68 34.24
CA LEU A 291 10.45 -6.90 33.62
C LEU A 291 9.63 -7.18 32.35
N THR A 292 10.32 -7.41 31.25
CA THR A 292 9.68 -7.76 29.97
C THR A 292 10.56 -8.71 29.16
N ASP A 293 10.02 -9.17 28.04
CA ASP A 293 10.67 -10.03 27.08
C ASP A 293 10.04 -9.87 25.69
N ASP A 294 10.60 -10.55 24.69
CA ASP A 294 10.14 -10.44 23.30
C ASP A 294 8.73 -11.00 23.10
N TRP A 295 8.32 -11.97 23.93
CA TRP A 295 6.98 -12.54 23.88
C TRP A 295 5.92 -11.52 24.27
N ARG A 296 6.17 -10.75 25.33
CA ARG A 296 5.31 -9.65 25.74
C ARG A 296 5.36 -8.48 24.78
N GLU A 297 6.56 -8.08 24.35
CA GLU A 297 6.75 -6.99 23.38
C GLU A 297 5.98 -7.26 22.08
N PHE A 298 6.18 -8.41 21.43
CA PHE A 298 5.52 -8.74 20.17
C PHE A 298 4.01 -9.00 20.31
N ALA A 299 3.55 -9.36 21.51
CA ALA A 299 2.13 -9.44 21.84
C ALA A 299 1.49 -8.07 22.16
N GLY A 300 2.28 -6.99 22.25
CA GLY A 300 1.80 -5.67 22.68
C GLY A 300 1.34 -5.65 24.14
N LYS A 301 1.91 -6.52 24.98
CA LYS A 301 1.59 -6.61 26.40
C LYS A 301 2.62 -5.83 27.23
N PRO A 302 2.18 -5.06 28.24
CA PRO A 302 3.12 -4.42 29.15
C PRO A 302 3.94 -5.43 29.98
N GLY A 303 5.08 -4.98 30.48
CA GLY A 303 5.92 -5.76 31.37
C GLY A 303 5.36 -5.82 32.80
N ASP A 304 6.01 -6.60 33.65
CA ASP A 304 5.69 -6.70 35.06
C ASP A 304 6.51 -5.68 35.86
N ILE A 305 5.86 -4.68 36.46
CA ILE A 305 6.56 -3.70 37.29
C ILE A 305 6.71 -4.21 38.72
N ARG A 306 7.93 -4.14 39.26
CA ARG A 306 8.29 -4.52 40.62
C ARG A 306 9.24 -3.49 41.23
N GLN A 307 9.18 -3.32 42.55
CA GLN A 307 10.11 -2.46 43.25
C GLN A 307 11.34 -3.27 43.67
N VAL A 308 12.52 -2.69 43.49
CA VAL A 308 13.80 -3.25 43.94
C VAL A 308 13.89 -3.18 45.47
N ASP A 309 14.22 -4.30 46.10
CA ASP A 309 14.52 -4.38 47.54
C ASP A 309 16.02 -4.16 47.78
N THR A 310 16.85 -4.99 47.17
CA THR A 310 18.31 -4.95 47.33
C THR A 310 19.02 -5.16 46.00
N VAL A 311 20.21 -4.58 45.89
CA VAL A 311 21.12 -4.74 44.74
C VAL A 311 22.47 -5.17 45.30
N ASP A 312 23.01 -6.27 44.79
CA ASP A 312 24.38 -6.72 45.06
C ASP A 312 25.20 -6.59 43.77
N ASP A 313 26.06 -5.58 43.77
CA ASP A 313 26.90 -5.24 42.62
C ASP A 313 27.95 -6.33 42.33
N SER A 314 28.36 -7.11 43.35
CA SER A 314 29.42 -8.11 43.24
C SER A 314 28.93 -9.42 42.63
N SER A 315 27.71 -9.84 42.99
CA SER A 315 27.03 -11.00 42.42
C SER A 315 26.21 -10.65 41.17
N ARG A 316 26.00 -9.35 40.90
CA ARG A 316 25.09 -8.83 39.86
C ARG A 316 23.67 -9.34 40.05
N THR A 317 23.20 -9.31 41.28
CA THR A 317 21.85 -9.76 41.63
C THR A 317 20.98 -8.61 42.10
N ILE A 318 19.72 -8.61 41.68
CA ILE A 318 18.69 -7.68 42.12
C ILE A 318 17.57 -8.50 42.76
N THR A 319 17.27 -8.22 44.02
CA THR A 319 16.14 -8.84 44.72
C THR A 319 14.95 -7.91 44.66
N LEU A 320 13.80 -8.43 44.23
CA LEU A 320 12.54 -7.70 44.18
C LEU A 320 11.84 -7.73 45.55
N LYS A 321 11.06 -6.69 45.88
CA LYS A 321 10.26 -6.68 47.13
C LYS A 321 9.10 -7.67 47.10
N THR A 322 8.53 -7.91 45.91
CA THR A 322 7.44 -8.84 45.67
C THR A 322 7.81 -9.75 44.53
N ALA A 323 7.44 -11.03 44.64
CA ALA A 323 7.70 -12.02 43.61
C ALA A 323 6.95 -11.68 42.31
N LEU A 324 7.51 -12.13 41.20
CA LEU A 324 6.85 -12.17 39.90
C LEU A 324 5.73 -13.22 39.94
N ASN A 325 4.79 -13.12 38.99
CA ASN A 325 3.79 -14.17 38.88
C ASN A 325 4.45 -15.44 38.32
N ALA A 326 4.15 -16.57 38.93
CA ALA A 326 4.72 -17.85 38.52
C ALA A 326 4.35 -18.17 37.05
N GLY A 327 5.37 -18.48 36.25
CA GLY A 327 5.22 -18.89 34.85
C GLY A 327 5.18 -17.75 33.82
N ASP A 328 5.16 -16.49 34.26
CA ASP A 328 5.20 -15.34 33.35
C ASP A 328 6.54 -15.24 32.61
N PHE A 329 7.63 -15.57 33.31
CA PHE A 329 9.00 -15.61 32.81
C PHE A 329 9.58 -17.01 33.08
N PRO A 330 9.49 -17.94 32.11
CA PRO A 330 9.91 -19.31 32.33
C PRO A 330 11.42 -19.40 32.51
N VAL A 331 11.81 -20.32 33.38
CA VAL A 331 13.21 -20.67 33.64
C VAL A 331 13.42 -22.18 33.54
N ASN A 332 14.63 -22.59 33.16
CA ASN A 332 15.00 -24.01 33.13
C ASN A 332 15.31 -24.56 34.53
N GLY A 333 15.71 -25.84 34.63
CA GLY A 333 16.04 -26.50 35.90
C GLY A 333 17.24 -25.90 36.67
N GLN A 334 17.92 -24.92 36.09
CA GLN A 334 19.04 -24.17 36.67
C GLN A 334 18.67 -22.69 36.89
N ASN A 335 17.37 -22.35 36.86
CA ASN A 335 16.84 -20.99 36.99
C ASN A 335 17.26 -20.02 35.86
N LEU A 336 17.84 -20.51 34.77
CA LEU A 336 18.22 -19.64 33.64
C LEU A 336 16.98 -19.31 32.81
N THR A 337 16.90 -18.05 32.38
CA THR A 337 15.86 -17.58 31.45
C THR A 337 16.04 -18.21 30.07
N GLU A 338 14.96 -18.27 29.29
CA GLU A 338 15.02 -18.71 27.89
C GLU A 338 15.73 -17.65 27.05
N ALA A 339 16.86 -18.02 26.42
CA ALA A 339 17.70 -17.08 25.67
C ALA A 339 16.93 -16.36 24.56
N ASP A 340 16.10 -17.09 23.82
CA ASP A 340 15.32 -16.56 22.68
C ASP A 340 14.19 -15.60 23.09
N ARG A 341 13.90 -15.47 24.40
CA ARG A 341 12.95 -14.48 24.91
C ARG A 341 13.60 -13.13 25.19
N HIS A 342 14.92 -13.08 25.34
CA HIS A 342 15.66 -11.86 25.70
C HIS A 342 15.06 -11.14 26.93
N THR A 343 14.81 -11.89 28.01
CA THR A 343 14.26 -11.32 29.25
C THR A 343 15.13 -10.18 29.78
N ARG A 344 14.50 -9.06 30.13
CA ARG A 344 15.19 -7.81 30.46
C ARG A 344 14.42 -6.97 31.47
N ILE A 345 15.15 -6.08 32.13
CA ILE A 345 14.60 -5.06 33.02
C ILE A 345 14.87 -3.66 32.51
N LYS A 346 13.93 -2.73 32.75
CA LYS A 346 14.08 -1.29 32.52
C LYS A 346 13.73 -0.51 33.79
N ARG A 347 14.55 0.48 34.15
CA ARG A 347 14.32 1.36 35.30
C ARG A 347 13.31 2.46 34.96
N TRP A 348 12.41 2.73 35.89
CA TRP A 348 11.43 3.82 35.84
C TRP A 348 11.55 4.71 37.08
N ASP A 349 11.20 5.99 36.93
CA ASP A 349 11.53 7.06 37.89
C ASP A 349 10.31 7.50 38.74
N GLN A 350 9.27 6.66 38.86
CA GLN A 350 8.14 6.99 39.73
C GLN A 350 8.58 7.15 41.20
N GLU A 351 7.78 7.86 42.00
CA GLU A 351 8.08 8.11 43.41
C GLU A 351 8.23 6.78 44.18
N SER A 352 9.31 6.66 44.96
CA SER A 352 9.55 5.50 45.82
C SER A 352 8.46 5.40 46.89
N GLY A 353 7.65 4.34 46.83
CA GLY A 353 6.51 4.12 47.73
C GLY A 353 5.16 4.61 47.18
N GLY A 354 5.16 5.21 45.99
CA GLY A 354 3.96 5.43 45.18
C GLY A 354 3.44 4.13 44.54
N PRO A 355 2.42 4.21 43.69
CA PRO A 355 1.93 3.03 42.95
C PRO A 355 2.95 2.59 41.88
N ALA A 356 2.94 1.29 41.54
CA ALA A 356 3.84 0.73 40.52
C ALA A 356 3.61 1.33 39.12
N VAL A 357 2.36 1.68 38.83
CA VAL A 357 1.90 2.41 37.63
C VAL A 357 0.97 3.53 38.08
N ILE A 358 0.90 4.61 37.32
CA ILE A 358 0.13 5.81 37.67
C ILE A 358 -1.10 5.89 36.77
N ASP A 359 -2.29 6.10 37.32
CA ASP A 359 -3.51 6.23 36.51
C ASP A 359 -3.45 7.49 35.64
N VAL A 360 -3.89 7.38 34.38
CA VAL A 360 -4.11 8.55 33.52
C VAL A 360 -5.32 9.31 34.06
N PRO A 361 -5.15 10.56 34.54
CA PRO A 361 -6.23 11.30 35.17
C PRO A 361 -7.26 11.77 34.14
N ALA A 362 -8.37 12.34 34.63
CA ALA A 362 -9.40 12.93 33.79
C ALA A 362 -8.81 13.90 32.73
N SER A 363 -9.38 13.90 31.52
CA SER A 363 -8.89 14.70 30.39
C SER A 363 -8.60 16.14 30.77
N GLY A 364 -7.42 16.64 30.41
CA GLY A 364 -7.01 18.01 30.71
C GLY A 364 -6.54 18.26 32.16
N THR A 365 -6.50 17.22 33.01
CA THR A 365 -6.00 17.35 34.38
C THR A 365 -4.47 17.34 34.42
N PRO A 366 -3.81 18.39 34.94
CA PRO A 366 -2.36 18.43 35.03
C PRO A 366 -1.80 17.45 36.06
N VAL A 367 -0.67 16.83 35.72
CA VAL A 367 0.13 15.98 36.61
C VAL A 367 1.54 16.55 36.71
N ILE A 368 1.99 16.81 37.93
CA ILE A 368 3.38 17.19 38.20
C ILE A 368 4.21 15.92 38.34
N LEU A 369 5.21 15.75 37.48
CA LEU A 369 6.16 14.63 37.60
C LEU A 369 7.19 14.92 38.68
N GLU A 370 7.99 15.96 38.46
CA GLU A 370 9.03 16.45 39.38
C GLU A 370 9.58 17.79 38.91
N ASP A 371 10.32 18.50 39.76
CA ASP A 371 11.17 19.64 39.37
C ASP A 371 10.49 20.73 38.51
N GLY A 372 9.16 20.86 38.58
CA GLY A 372 8.38 21.81 37.78
C GLY A 372 8.00 21.31 36.38
N VAL A 373 8.26 20.04 36.04
CA VAL A 373 7.76 19.36 34.86
C VAL A 373 6.30 18.95 35.09
N GLU A 374 5.42 19.49 34.25
CA GLU A 374 4.00 19.19 34.22
C GLU A 374 3.64 18.52 32.90
N ILE A 375 2.76 17.53 32.98
CA ILE A 375 2.17 16.85 31.84
C ILE A 375 0.65 16.85 31.93
N THR A 376 -0.02 16.87 30.79
CA THR A 376 -1.48 16.76 30.70
C THR A 376 -1.83 15.78 29.58
N PHE A 377 -2.74 14.86 29.86
CA PHE A 377 -3.26 13.91 28.89
C PHE A 377 -4.60 14.37 28.32
N THR A 378 -4.77 14.24 27.01
CA THR A 378 -6.04 14.38 26.29
C THR A 378 -6.16 13.27 25.23
N THR A 379 -7.27 13.23 24.49
CA THR A 379 -7.51 12.23 23.44
C THR A 379 -8.10 12.92 22.21
N GLU A 380 -7.66 12.54 21.01
CA GLU A 380 -8.24 13.01 19.75
C GLU A 380 -8.54 11.80 18.83
N PRO A 381 -9.82 11.53 18.51
CA PRO A 381 -11.01 12.26 18.97
C PRO A 381 -11.27 12.07 20.47
N ASP A 382 -12.05 12.98 21.07
CA ASP A 382 -12.52 12.88 22.45
C ASP A 382 -13.17 11.52 22.73
N GLY A 383 -12.79 10.90 23.85
CA GLY A 383 -13.28 9.58 24.25
C GLY A 383 -12.60 8.41 23.52
N GLY A 384 -11.52 8.67 22.78
CA GLY A 384 -10.66 7.61 22.26
C GLY A 384 -9.81 6.94 23.35
N ALA A 385 -9.16 5.83 23.00
CA ALA A 385 -8.34 5.04 23.91
C ALA A 385 -6.83 5.19 23.64
N PHE A 386 -6.04 5.09 24.70
CA PHE A 386 -4.59 4.93 24.68
C PHE A 386 -4.20 3.49 24.36
N ARG A 387 -3.01 3.28 23.80
CA ARG A 387 -2.44 1.94 23.60
C ARG A 387 -1.22 1.73 24.49
N SER A 388 -1.07 0.52 25.02
CA SER A 388 0.14 0.11 25.71
C SER A 388 1.37 0.34 24.84
N GLY A 389 2.41 0.94 25.42
CA GLY A 389 3.65 1.29 24.72
C GLY A 389 3.59 2.60 23.95
N ASP A 390 2.47 3.32 23.90
CA ASP A 390 2.45 4.71 23.43
C ASP A 390 3.37 5.55 24.32
N TYR A 391 4.26 6.33 23.72
CA TYR A 391 5.18 7.17 24.48
C TYR A 391 5.44 8.53 23.84
N TRP A 392 5.90 9.45 24.68
CA TRP A 392 6.37 10.77 24.31
C TRP A 392 7.76 11.00 24.91
N ILE A 393 8.58 11.75 24.18
CA ILE A 393 9.91 12.15 24.61
C ILE A 393 10.00 13.67 24.49
N PHE A 394 10.52 14.32 25.53
CA PHE A 394 10.73 15.76 25.58
C PHE A 394 11.89 16.09 26.52
N VAL A 395 12.54 17.24 26.33
CA VAL A 395 13.72 17.60 27.14
C VAL A 395 13.46 18.69 28.16
N ALA A 396 14.20 18.64 29.25
CA ALA A 396 14.32 19.76 30.19
C ALA A 396 15.79 20.20 30.30
N ARG A 397 16.01 21.51 30.39
CA ARG A 397 17.35 22.10 30.38
C ARG A 397 17.56 23.00 31.58
N THR A 398 18.64 22.75 32.32
CA THR A 398 18.98 23.53 33.51
C THR A 398 19.48 24.93 33.15
N ALA A 399 20.17 25.07 32.01
CA ALA A 399 20.82 26.32 31.63
C ALA A 399 19.86 27.50 31.44
N ASP A 400 18.65 27.25 30.96
CA ASP A 400 17.58 28.24 30.75
C ASP A 400 16.31 27.90 31.54
N ALA A 401 16.40 26.92 32.44
CA ALA A 401 15.28 26.36 33.20
C ALA A 401 14.10 25.89 32.32
N SER A 402 14.30 25.55 31.05
CA SER A 402 13.19 25.22 30.14
C SER A 402 12.71 23.77 30.27
N VAL A 403 11.42 23.57 29.98
CA VAL A 403 10.83 22.28 29.61
C VAL A 403 10.32 22.42 28.18
N GLU A 404 10.68 21.49 27.31
CA GLU A 404 10.17 21.44 25.95
C GLU A 404 8.65 21.29 25.97
N GLU A 405 7.96 22.20 25.28
CA GLU A 405 6.50 22.22 25.20
C GLU A 405 6.03 21.31 24.07
N LEU A 406 5.31 20.26 24.43
CA LEU A 406 4.44 19.51 23.56
C LEU A 406 3.04 20.11 23.69
N ASP A 407 2.34 20.26 22.56
CA ASP A 407 0.99 20.80 22.50
C ASP A 407 0.08 19.78 21.82
N GLU A 408 -0.73 19.09 22.63
CA GLU A 408 -1.59 17.98 22.21
C GLU A 408 -0.89 17.06 21.21
N ALA A 409 0.35 16.67 21.52
CA ALA A 409 1.18 15.93 20.59
C ALA A 409 0.73 14.47 20.53
N PRO A 410 0.60 13.85 19.33
CA PRO A 410 0.44 12.41 19.24
C PRO A 410 1.67 11.69 19.80
N PRO A 411 1.54 10.44 20.27
CA PRO A 411 2.69 9.69 20.75
C PRO A 411 3.70 9.50 19.61
N ARG A 412 4.98 9.55 19.97
CA ARG A 412 6.11 9.10 19.15
C ARG A 412 6.28 7.57 19.20
N GLY A 413 5.30 6.89 19.81
CA GLY A 413 5.29 5.45 20.05
C GLY A 413 5.41 4.62 18.79
N VAL A 414 5.39 3.30 18.98
CA VAL A 414 5.43 2.35 17.87
C VAL A 414 4.17 2.53 17.01
N HIS A 415 4.34 3.05 15.79
CA HIS A 415 3.27 3.19 14.83
C HIS A 415 3.14 1.93 13.98
N HIS A 416 1.99 1.26 14.12
CA HIS A 416 1.63 0.10 13.34
C HIS A 416 0.98 0.49 12.01
N HIS A 417 1.44 -0.12 10.93
CA HIS A 417 0.96 0.07 9.57
C HIS A 417 0.40 -1.25 9.05
N TYR A 418 -0.77 -1.18 8.43
CA TYR A 418 -1.53 -2.38 8.09
C TYR A 418 -1.76 -2.52 6.59
N CYS A 419 -1.79 -3.77 6.12
CA CYS A 419 -2.17 -4.10 4.76
C CYS A 419 -3.00 -5.38 4.69
N ARG A 420 -4.02 -5.40 3.83
CA ARG A 420 -4.84 -6.59 3.55
C ARG A 420 -4.07 -7.52 2.61
N LEU A 421 -3.84 -8.76 3.04
CA LEU A 421 -3.14 -9.75 2.24
C LEU A 421 -4.11 -10.66 1.50
N ALA A 422 -5.10 -11.22 2.20
CA ALA A 422 -6.05 -12.14 1.60
C ALA A 422 -7.36 -12.23 2.37
N LEU A 423 -8.43 -12.64 1.70
CA LEU A 423 -9.63 -13.16 2.33
C LEU A 423 -9.61 -14.68 2.24
N ILE A 424 -9.79 -15.36 3.36
CA ILE A 424 -9.77 -16.83 3.41
C ILE A 424 -11.13 -17.39 3.83
N THR A 425 -11.52 -18.49 3.20
CA THR A 425 -12.60 -19.38 3.67
C THR A 425 -12.04 -20.78 3.78
N LEU A 426 -11.92 -21.25 5.02
CA LEU A 426 -11.28 -22.52 5.32
C LEU A 426 -12.16 -23.70 4.86
N PRO A 427 -11.55 -24.83 4.44
CA PRO A 427 -10.13 -25.16 4.60
C PRO A 427 -9.19 -24.69 3.47
N GLU A 428 -9.70 -24.30 2.30
CA GLU A 428 -8.87 -24.21 1.09
C GLU A 428 -9.06 -22.93 0.25
N THR A 429 -10.10 -22.14 0.47
CA THR A 429 -10.36 -20.96 -0.37
C THR A 429 -9.51 -19.78 0.09
N VAL A 430 -8.70 -19.24 -0.82
CA VAL A 430 -7.96 -17.98 -0.64
C VAL A 430 -8.29 -17.03 -1.79
N ILE A 431 -8.64 -15.80 -1.45
CA ILE A 431 -8.81 -14.68 -2.39
C ILE A 431 -7.68 -13.70 -2.09
N ASP A 432 -6.75 -13.55 -3.04
CA ASP A 432 -5.61 -12.64 -2.91
C ASP A 432 -6.06 -11.17 -2.98
N CYS A 433 -5.69 -10.39 -1.96
CA CYS A 433 -5.97 -8.96 -1.88
C CYS A 433 -4.72 -8.09 -2.10
N ARG A 434 -3.55 -8.70 -2.35
CA ARG A 434 -2.30 -7.98 -2.57
C ARG A 434 -2.38 -7.17 -3.86
N THR A 435 -1.83 -5.96 -3.81
CA THR A 435 -1.68 -5.09 -4.98
C THR A 435 -0.24 -5.17 -5.46
N PHE A 436 -0.02 -5.34 -6.76
CA PHE A 436 1.32 -5.50 -7.33
C PHE A 436 1.84 -4.19 -7.93
N TRP A 437 3.16 -3.99 -7.84
CA TRP A 437 3.87 -2.88 -8.47
C TRP A 437 5.07 -3.36 -9.31
N PRO A 438 5.31 -2.80 -10.51
CA PRO A 438 4.42 -1.89 -11.22
C PRO A 438 3.08 -2.57 -11.52
N PRO A 439 1.97 -1.81 -11.61
CA PRO A 439 0.71 -2.39 -12.04
C PRO A 439 0.94 -3.08 -13.39
N PRO A 440 0.29 -4.22 -13.65
CA PRO A 440 0.41 -4.88 -14.94
C PRO A 440 0.06 -3.86 -16.02
N LEU A 441 1.06 -3.47 -16.81
CA LEU A 441 0.84 -2.73 -18.04
C LEU A 441 0.14 -3.73 -18.95
N GLY A 442 -1.20 -3.71 -18.96
CA GLY A 442 -1.98 -4.66 -19.74
C GLY A 442 -1.43 -4.69 -21.16
N GLU A 443 -1.17 -5.88 -21.70
CA GLU A 443 -0.77 -6.01 -23.10
C GLU A 443 -1.86 -5.34 -23.98
N GLY A 444 -1.59 -4.11 -24.43
CA GLY A 444 -2.52 -3.34 -25.26
C GLY A 444 -3.35 -2.26 -24.55
N GLU A 445 -3.17 -1.99 -23.25
CA GLU A 445 -3.71 -0.77 -22.64
C GLU A 445 -2.83 0.43 -23.00
N SER A 446 -3.22 1.15 -24.05
CA SER A 446 -2.77 2.54 -24.20
C SER A 446 -3.77 3.42 -23.45
N CYS A 447 -3.28 4.47 -22.77
CA CYS A 447 -4.10 5.47 -22.06
C CYS A 447 -5.09 6.26 -22.97
N ASP A 448 -5.22 5.86 -24.24
CA ASP A 448 -6.05 6.48 -25.28
C ASP A 448 -7.34 5.67 -25.57
N CYS A 449 -7.51 4.51 -24.93
CA CYS A 449 -8.59 3.55 -25.15
C CYS A 449 -9.67 3.64 -24.05
N THR A 450 -10.95 3.62 -24.42
CA THR A 450 -12.08 3.56 -23.47
C THR A 450 -12.32 2.13 -23.01
N ILE A 451 -12.18 1.15 -23.91
CA ILE A 451 -12.32 -0.28 -23.63
C ILE A 451 -11.26 -1.03 -24.42
N CYS A 452 -10.45 -1.86 -23.74
CA CYS A 452 -9.50 -2.76 -24.36
C CYS A 452 -10.03 -4.19 -24.38
N ILE A 453 -9.85 -4.90 -25.49
CA ILE A 453 -10.31 -6.28 -25.69
C ILE A 453 -9.17 -7.14 -26.20
N THR A 454 -8.91 -8.26 -25.52
CA THR A 454 -8.01 -9.30 -26.03
C THR A 454 -8.75 -10.31 -26.91
N ALA A 455 -8.03 -10.97 -27.82
CA ALA A 455 -8.61 -12.01 -28.66
C ALA A 455 -9.20 -13.17 -27.84
N GLU A 456 -8.59 -13.50 -26.70
CA GLU A 456 -9.07 -14.54 -25.79
C GLU A 456 -10.43 -14.19 -25.18
N GLN A 457 -10.56 -12.98 -24.61
CA GLN A 457 -11.83 -12.49 -24.05
C GLN A 457 -12.95 -12.49 -25.10
N HIS A 458 -12.63 -12.09 -26.33
CA HIS A 458 -13.58 -12.11 -27.43
C HIS A 458 -14.05 -13.53 -27.76
N ASN A 459 -13.11 -14.45 -27.97
CA ASN A 459 -13.41 -15.80 -28.41
C ASN A 459 -14.08 -16.66 -27.33
N GLN A 460 -13.83 -16.36 -26.05
CA GLN A 460 -14.52 -16.97 -24.90
C GLN A 460 -15.89 -16.32 -24.61
N GLY A 461 -16.17 -15.16 -25.19
CA GLY A 461 -17.44 -14.44 -25.01
C GLY A 461 -17.56 -13.64 -23.72
N THR A 462 -16.47 -13.47 -22.95
CA THR A 462 -16.46 -12.68 -21.71
C THR A 462 -16.54 -11.18 -21.99
N LEU A 463 -15.85 -10.72 -23.05
CA LEU A 463 -15.99 -9.37 -23.59
C LEU A 463 -15.76 -9.40 -25.11
N THR A 464 -16.86 -9.38 -25.86
CA THR A 464 -16.84 -9.38 -27.33
C THR A 464 -16.73 -7.96 -27.92
N ILE A 465 -16.34 -7.86 -29.19
CA ILE A 465 -16.26 -6.57 -29.90
C ILE A 465 -17.64 -5.90 -29.90
N GLN A 466 -18.71 -6.68 -30.11
CA GLN A 466 -20.08 -6.15 -30.07
C GLN A 466 -20.46 -5.62 -28.68
N GLN A 467 -20.11 -6.34 -27.60
CA GLN A 467 -20.40 -5.88 -26.24
C GLN A 467 -19.67 -4.58 -25.91
N ALA A 468 -18.39 -4.47 -26.28
CA ALA A 468 -17.63 -3.24 -26.09
C ALA A 468 -18.21 -2.07 -26.91
N VAL A 469 -18.53 -2.29 -28.19
CA VAL A 469 -19.19 -1.28 -29.03
C VAL A 469 -20.53 -0.83 -28.42
N ASN A 470 -21.31 -1.76 -27.87
CA ASN A 470 -22.59 -1.42 -27.21
C ASN A 470 -22.41 -0.51 -26.00
N GLN A 471 -21.33 -0.67 -25.23
CA GLN A 471 -21.05 0.16 -24.06
C GLN A 471 -20.72 1.61 -24.44
N VAL A 472 -20.02 1.82 -25.56
CA VAL A 472 -19.64 3.17 -26.04
C VAL A 472 -20.60 3.75 -27.08
N LEU A 473 -21.64 3.01 -27.47
CA LEU A 473 -22.49 3.30 -28.63
C LEU A 473 -23.11 4.72 -28.62
N LYS A 474 -23.42 5.24 -27.42
CA LYS A 474 -24.06 6.55 -27.22
C LYS A 474 -23.16 7.59 -26.57
N THR A 475 -22.16 7.17 -25.82
CA THR A 475 -21.23 8.08 -25.12
C THR A 475 -20.04 8.49 -26.00
N GLY A 476 -19.77 7.73 -27.06
CA GLY A 476 -18.51 7.79 -27.79
C GLY A 476 -17.38 7.11 -27.01
N GLY A 477 -16.25 6.92 -27.67
CA GLY A 477 -15.07 6.28 -27.09
C GLY A 477 -14.30 5.41 -28.09
N THR A 478 -13.14 4.92 -27.65
CA THR A 478 -12.26 4.05 -28.44
C THR A 478 -12.29 2.62 -27.91
N VAL A 479 -12.70 1.68 -28.75
CA VAL A 479 -12.59 0.24 -28.52
C VAL A 479 -11.27 -0.24 -29.15
N CYS A 480 -10.31 -0.63 -28.30
CA CYS A 480 -9.00 -1.10 -28.71
C CYS A 480 -8.94 -2.63 -28.71
N LEU A 481 -8.55 -3.18 -29.84
CA LEU A 481 -8.37 -4.61 -30.05
C LEU A 481 -6.87 -4.92 -29.89
N GLY A 482 -6.54 -5.80 -28.94
CA GLY A 482 -5.19 -6.32 -28.78
C GLY A 482 -4.71 -7.11 -30.01
N PRO A 483 -3.44 -7.55 -30.02
CA PRO A 483 -2.97 -8.51 -31.01
C PRO A 483 -3.72 -9.85 -30.87
N GLY A 484 -3.91 -10.55 -31.98
CA GLY A 484 -4.54 -11.86 -32.02
C GLY A 484 -5.71 -11.96 -33.00
N VAL A 485 -6.36 -13.12 -33.00
CA VAL A 485 -7.42 -13.49 -33.94
C VAL A 485 -8.79 -13.43 -33.26
N PHE A 486 -9.64 -12.51 -33.72
CA PHE A 486 -11.02 -12.29 -33.23
C PHE A 486 -12.00 -12.98 -34.18
N ASN A 487 -12.63 -14.06 -33.74
CA ASN A 487 -13.58 -14.81 -34.57
C ASN A 487 -15.01 -14.31 -34.33
N LEU A 488 -15.58 -13.59 -35.30
CA LEU A 488 -16.94 -13.06 -35.21
C LEU A 488 -18.03 -14.12 -35.31
N ALA A 489 -17.68 -15.36 -35.69
CA ALA A 489 -18.65 -16.38 -36.08
C ALA A 489 -19.69 -15.79 -37.05
N GLU A 490 -20.95 -16.23 -37.06
CA GLU A 490 -21.98 -15.76 -38.02
C GLU A 490 -22.56 -14.37 -37.74
N LYS A 491 -22.02 -13.59 -36.79
CA LYS A 491 -22.63 -12.31 -36.38
C LYS A 491 -21.73 -11.10 -36.70
N PRO A 492 -22.22 -10.12 -37.50
CA PRO A 492 -21.49 -8.87 -37.74
C PRO A 492 -21.37 -8.03 -36.47
N VAL A 493 -20.35 -7.16 -36.43
CA VAL A 493 -20.30 -6.05 -35.48
C VAL A 493 -21.20 -4.93 -35.99
N LEU A 494 -22.30 -4.69 -35.28
CA LEU A 494 -23.31 -3.69 -35.59
C LEU A 494 -22.97 -2.37 -34.88
N MET A 495 -22.78 -1.32 -35.68
CA MET A 495 -22.61 0.07 -35.24
C MET A 495 -23.82 0.90 -35.69
N ASN A 496 -25.02 0.45 -35.32
CA ASN A 496 -26.27 1.12 -35.68
C ASN A 496 -26.58 2.28 -34.73
N GLY A 497 -26.74 3.50 -35.26
CA GLY A 497 -27.01 4.68 -34.43
C GLY A 497 -25.83 5.05 -33.52
N ALA A 498 -24.61 4.66 -33.89
CA ALA A 498 -23.39 4.89 -33.14
C ALA A 498 -22.97 6.37 -33.23
N PHE A 499 -22.54 6.95 -32.12
CA PHE A 499 -22.03 8.32 -32.05
C PHE A 499 -20.60 8.34 -31.53
N ALA A 500 -19.67 8.87 -32.32
CA ALA A 500 -18.25 9.05 -31.95
C ALA A 500 -17.54 7.77 -31.47
N VAL A 501 -17.86 6.62 -32.07
CA VAL A 501 -17.21 5.33 -31.75
C VAL A 501 -16.04 5.07 -32.68
N ARG A 502 -14.87 4.82 -32.10
CA ARG A 502 -13.68 4.33 -32.82
C ARG A 502 -13.40 2.88 -32.47
N VAL A 503 -13.16 2.03 -33.47
CA VAL A 503 -12.62 0.68 -33.28
C VAL A 503 -11.22 0.65 -33.86
N ARG A 504 -10.22 0.39 -33.01
CA ARG A 504 -8.81 0.43 -33.34
C ARG A 504 -8.13 -0.90 -33.06
N GLY A 505 -7.25 -1.38 -33.93
CA GLY A 505 -6.38 -2.53 -33.64
C GLY A 505 -4.89 -2.18 -33.56
N GLN A 506 -4.05 -3.21 -33.74
CA GLN A 506 -2.59 -3.16 -33.75
C GLN A 506 -2.02 -3.54 -35.13
N GLY A 507 -2.67 -3.10 -36.20
CA GLY A 507 -2.27 -3.32 -37.59
C GLY A 507 -2.48 -4.78 -38.04
N ALA A 508 -1.46 -5.37 -38.66
CA ALA A 508 -1.51 -6.75 -39.14
C ALA A 508 -1.60 -7.80 -38.01
N ALA A 509 -1.24 -7.43 -36.78
CA ALA A 509 -1.30 -8.31 -35.62
C ALA A 509 -2.73 -8.50 -35.09
N THR A 510 -3.65 -7.56 -35.35
CA THR A 510 -5.06 -7.69 -35.00
C THR A 510 -5.83 -8.18 -36.21
N VAL A 511 -6.37 -9.39 -36.12
CA VAL A 511 -7.04 -10.07 -37.23
C VAL A 511 -8.48 -10.38 -36.85
N VAL A 512 -9.44 -9.75 -37.53
CA VAL A 512 -10.88 -10.03 -37.39
C VAL A 512 -11.29 -11.02 -38.48
N ILE A 513 -11.75 -12.20 -38.07
CA ILE A 513 -12.25 -13.23 -38.97
C ILE A 513 -13.78 -13.15 -39.02
N ALA A 514 -14.32 -12.91 -40.21
CA ALA A 514 -15.76 -12.90 -40.49
C ALA A 514 -16.12 -13.98 -41.54
N PRO A 515 -17.27 -14.67 -41.42
CA PRO A 515 -17.76 -15.57 -42.46
C PRO A 515 -18.35 -14.78 -43.63
N ARG A 516 -18.16 -15.29 -44.85
CA ARG A 516 -18.59 -14.62 -46.09
C ARG A 516 -20.08 -14.36 -46.24
N ALA A 517 -20.96 -14.92 -45.41
CA ALA A 517 -22.39 -14.69 -45.52
C ALA A 517 -22.84 -13.27 -45.10
N SER A 518 -22.00 -12.53 -44.36
CA SER A 518 -22.30 -11.19 -43.83
C SER A 518 -21.04 -10.32 -43.78
N ALA A 519 -21.23 -9.01 -43.58
CA ALA A 519 -20.11 -8.09 -43.29
C ALA A 519 -19.47 -8.39 -41.92
N ALA A 520 -18.20 -8.03 -41.77
CA ALA A 520 -17.54 -8.00 -40.46
C ALA A 520 -18.06 -6.81 -39.63
N PHE A 521 -18.23 -5.66 -40.27
CA PHE A 521 -18.76 -4.43 -39.66
C PHE A 521 -19.92 -3.89 -40.49
N ILE A 522 -21.04 -3.57 -39.84
CA ILE A 522 -22.18 -2.89 -40.43
C ILE A 522 -22.35 -1.56 -39.71
N ILE A 523 -22.09 -0.46 -40.42
CA ILE A 523 -22.19 0.91 -39.90
C ILE A 523 -23.42 1.54 -40.55
N SER A 524 -24.43 1.84 -39.74
CA SER A 524 -25.69 2.41 -40.20
C SER A 524 -26.18 3.50 -39.25
N GLN A 525 -26.78 4.57 -39.79
CA GLN A 525 -27.30 5.67 -38.96
C GLN A 525 -26.24 6.27 -38.01
N ALA A 526 -24.97 6.19 -38.38
CA ALA A 526 -23.85 6.49 -37.50
C ALA A 526 -23.30 7.90 -37.72
N GLN A 527 -22.70 8.49 -36.67
CA GLN A 527 -22.10 9.81 -36.69
C GLN A 527 -20.69 9.75 -36.12
N TRP A 528 -19.71 10.31 -36.83
CA TRP A 528 -18.31 10.45 -36.37
C TRP A 528 -17.61 9.13 -36.01
N CYS A 529 -17.97 8.02 -36.66
CA CYS A 529 -17.41 6.70 -36.36
C CYS A 529 -16.14 6.41 -37.17
N THR A 530 -15.20 5.68 -36.56
CA THR A 530 -13.92 5.33 -37.19
C THR A 530 -13.60 3.85 -37.06
N LEU A 531 -13.13 3.22 -38.14
CA LEU A 531 -12.45 1.92 -38.08
C LEU A 531 -10.99 2.15 -38.50
N ASP A 532 -10.03 1.82 -37.63
CA ASP A 532 -8.61 2.05 -37.91
C ASP A 532 -7.65 0.93 -37.48
N TYR A 533 -6.65 0.67 -38.33
CA TYR A 533 -5.45 -0.09 -37.97
C TYR A 533 -5.67 -1.56 -37.57
N PHE A 534 -6.40 -2.34 -38.37
CA PHE A 534 -6.52 -3.80 -38.20
C PHE A 534 -6.77 -4.55 -39.52
N THR A 535 -6.69 -5.88 -39.49
CA THR A 535 -6.93 -6.76 -40.62
C THR A 535 -8.30 -7.42 -40.53
N ILE A 536 -9.04 -7.48 -41.63
CA ILE A 536 -10.28 -8.26 -41.78
C ILE A 536 -10.03 -9.40 -42.77
N HIS A 537 -10.17 -10.64 -42.29
CA HIS A 537 -10.17 -11.85 -43.11
C HIS A 537 -11.59 -12.40 -43.27
N THR A 538 -11.96 -12.70 -44.51
CA THR A 538 -13.25 -13.34 -44.81
C THR A 538 -13.05 -14.82 -45.17
N ILE A 539 -13.62 -15.73 -44.37
CA ILE A 539 -13.53 -17.19 -44.57
C ILE A 539 -14.82 -17.79 -45.18
N ALA A 540 -14.64 -18.93 -45.87
CA ALA A 540 -15.54 -19.63 -46.78
C ALA A 540 -17.07 -19.62 -46.46
N ALA A 541 -17.88 -19.35 -47.48
CA ALA A 541 -19.30 -19.69 -47.61
C ALA A 541 -19.71 -19.72 -49.10
N ILE A 542 -20.84 -20.35 -49.43
CA ILE A 542 -21.37 -20.54 -50.81
C ILE A 542 -21.84 -19.21 -51.43
N THR A 543 -22.18 -18.24 -50.59
CA THR A 543 -22.54 -16.85 -50.93
C THR A 543 -21.50 -15.89 -50.36
N ALA A 544 -21.13 -14.87 -51.12
CA ALA A 544 -20.14 -13.87 -50.71
C ALA A 544 -20.82 -12.52 -50.43
N GLY A 545 -20.60 -11.96 -49.25
CA GLY A 545 -20.99 -10.62 -48.82
C GLY A 545 -19.81 -9.64 -48.83
N PRO A 546 -20.03 -8.37 -48.46
CA PRO A 546 -18.96 -7.39 -48.33
C PRO A 546 -18.16 -7.60 -47.04
N ALA A 547 -16.96 -7.01 -46.90
CA ALA A 547 -16.26 -7.01 -45.60
C ALA A 547 -16.77 -5.92 -44.65
N ILE A 548 -17.11 -4.74 -45.18
CA ILE A 548 -17.71 -3.63 -44.43
C ILE A 548 -18.92 -3.13 -45.20
N GLN A 549 -20.01 -2.85 -44.50
CA GLN A 549 -21.24 -2.28 -45.06
C GLN A 549 -21.53 -0.93 -44.41
N LEU A 550 -21.83 0.08 -45.22
CA LEU A 550 -22.00 1.46 -44.77
C LEU A 550 -23.28 2.08 -45.37
N SER A 551 -24.14 2.63 -44.52
CA SER A 551 -25.39 3.30 -44.92
C SER A 551 -25.75 4.48 -43.99
N ASN A 552 -26.46 5.48 -44.52
CA ASN A 552 -27.11 6.56 -43.73
C ASN A 552 -26.23 7.18 -42.64
N SER A 553 -24.98 7.55 -42.94
CA SER A 553 -23.99 7.93 -41.92
C SER A 553 -23.28 9.26 -42.23
N VAL A 554 -22.79 9.93 -41.19
CA VAL A 554 -22.10 11.23 -41.26
C VAL A 554 -20.73 11.14 -40.60
N GLY A 555 -19.68 11.66 -41.23
CA GLY A 555 -18.34 11.75 -40.62
C GLY A 555 -17.67 10.40 -40.39
N THR A 556 -17.99 9.36 -41.19
CA THR A 556 -17.38 8.03 -41.04
C THR A 556 -16.00 7.98 -41.68
N THR A 557 -15.00 7.46 -40.95
CA THR A 557 -13.64 7.26 -41.47
C THR A 557 -13.28 5.78 -41.44
N ILE A 558 -12.87 5.23 -42.58
CA ILE A 558 -12.32 3.87 -42.69
C ILE A 558 -10.88 4.04 -43.17
N GLU A 559 -9.91 3.70 -42.32
CA GLU A 559 -8.50 3.95 -42.62
C GLU A 559 -7.54 2.87 -42.14
N ARG A 560 -6.43 2.70 -42.86
CA ARG A 560 -5.32 1.80 -42.46
C ARG A 560 -5.80 0.37 -42.18
N LEU A 561 -6.82 -0.09 -42.89
CA LEU A 561 -7.33 -1.46 -42.81
C LEU A 561 -6.75 -2.33 -43.92
N ILE A 562 -6.55 -3.62 -43.60
CA ILE A 562 -6.23 -4.65 -44.57
C ILE A 562 -7.45 -5.55 -44.71
N VAL A 563 -8.07 -5.59 -45.89
CA VAL A 563 -9.15 -6.53 -46.20
C VAL A 563 -8.63 -7.55 -47.20
N ALA A 564 -8.51 -8.81 -46.80
CA ALA A 564 -7.95 -9.85 -47.66
C ALA A 564 -8.56 -11.24 -47.36
N PRO A 565 -8.63 -12.15 -48.34
CA PRO A 565 -8.89 -13.57 -48.05
C PRO A 565 -7.68 -14.19 -47.31
N PRO A 566 -7.90 -15.14 -46.39
CA PRO A 566 -6.81 -15.77 -45.63
C PRO A 566 -5.97 -16.80 -46.43
N ALA A 567 -6.35 -17.13 -47.68
CA ALA A 567 -5.62 -18.03 -48.58
C ALA A 567 -5.91 -17.70 -50.08
N GLU A 568 -5.38 -18.50 -51.03
CA GLU A 568 -5.72 -18.41 -52.45
C GLU A 568 -7.22 -18.69 -52.69
N GLY A 569 -7.98 -17.63 -52.97
CA GLY A 569 -9.41 -17.70 -53.25
C GLY A 569 -9.97 -16.34 -53.64
N SER A 570 -11.16 -16.30 -54.23
CA SER A 570 -11.84 -15.04 -54.58
C SER A 570 -12.20 -14.29 -53.28
N GLY A 571 -11.68 -13.09 -53.02
CA GLY A 571 -12.02 -12.27 -51.84
C GLY A 571 -13.52 -11.92 -51.71
N PRO A 572 -13.93 -11.08 -50.74
CA PRO A 572 -15.34 -10.69 -50.59
C PRO A 572 -15.86 -10.00 -51.87
N LEU A 573 -17.20 -9.96 -52.06
CA LEU A 573 -17.79 -9.29 -53.24
C LEU A 573 -17.38 -7.81 -53.29
N ALA A 574 -17.39 -7.17 -52.13
CA ALA A 574 -16.87 -5.82 -51.95
C ALA A 574 -15.97 -5.75 -50.72
N GLY A 575 -14.86 -5.03 -50.78
CA GLY A 575 -14.12 -4.65 -49.57
C GLY A 575 -14.99 -3.76 -48.68
N ILE A 576 -15.58 -2.72 -49.29
CA ILE A 576 -16.54 -1.83 -48.65
C ILE A 576 -17.75 -1.68 -49.56
N LEU A 577 -18.95 -1.98 -49.06
CA LEU A 577 -20.21 -1.78 -49.75
C LEU A 577 -20.93 -0.55 -49.19
N LEU A 578 -21.31 0.34 -50.11
CA LEU A 578 -22.06 1.56 -49.83
C LEU A 578 -23.52 1.33 -50.26
N ASP A 579 -24.42 1.25 -49.30
CA ASP A 579 -25.85 1.03 -49.57
C ASP A 579 -26.60 2.33 -49.88
N PRO A 580 -27.80 2.25 -50.49
CA PRO A 580 -28.67 3.40 -50.71
C PRO A 580 -28.96 4.19 -49.42
N GLY A 581 -29.16 5.50 -49.57
CA GLY A 581 -29.33 6.43 -48.44
C GLY A 581 -28.48 7.68 -48.58
N PHE A 582 -27.85 8.13 -47.48
CA PHE A 582 -26.92 9.25 -47.49
C PHE A 582 -25.59 8.91 -46.81
N LEU A 583 -24.48 9.42 -47.34
CA LEU A 583 -23.15 9.39 -46.73
C LEU A 583 -22.52 10.79 -46.83
N LEU A 584 -22.34 11.43 -45.68
CA LEU A 584 -21.78 12.78 -45.58
C LEU A 584 -20.42 12.72 -44.88
N LEU A 585 -19.45 13.53 -45.32
CA LEU A 585 -18.11 13.63 -44.73
C LEU A 585 -17.40 12.26 -44.57
N THR A 586 -17.67 11.32 -45.48
CA THR A 586 -17.14 9.96 -45.40
C THR A 586 -15.76 9.89 -46.05
N LYS A 587 -14.78 9.32 -45.32
CA LYS A 587 -13.39 9.18 -45.76
C LYS A 587 -12.98 7.72 -45.78
N ILE A 588 -12.51 7.25 -46.94
CA ILE A 588 -11.92 5.92 -47.13
C ILE A 588 -10.49 6.14 -47.63
N ARG A 589 -9.48 5.92 -46.79
CA ARG A 589 -8.08 6.25 -47.11
C ARG A 589 -7.10 5.23 -46.55
N ASP A 590 -5.91 5.12 -47.12
CA ASP A 590 -4.83 4.27 -46.60
C ASP A 590 -5.22 2.78 -46.39
N ASN A 591 -6.20 2.25 -47.14
CA ASN A 591 -6.67 0.87 -46.99
C ASN A 591 -6.11 -0.05 -48.09
N PHE A 592 -5.74 -1.29 -47.73
CA PHE A 592 -5.41 -2.34 -48.68
C PHE A 592 -6.63 -3.26 -48.86
N LEU A 593 -7.33 -3.16 -50.01
CA LEU A 593 -8.57 -3.90 -50.28
C LEU A 593 -8.37 -4.96 -51.37
N ARG A 594 -8.21 -6.23 -50.98
CA ARG A 594 -8.21 -7.39 -51.88
C ARG A 594 -9.58 -8.06 -51.90
N ALA A 595 -10.44 -7.57 -52.80
CA ALA A 595 -11.84 -8.01 -52.98
C ALA A 595 -12.21 -8.04 -54.48
N GLN A 596 -13.36 -8.63 -54.85
CA GLN A 596 -13.83 -8.61 -56.25
C GLN A 596 -14.11 -7.19 -56.73
N ALA A 597 -14.67 -6.36 -55.85
CA ALA A 597 -14.70 -4.91 -55.97
C ALA A 597 -14.06 -4.29 -54.71
N GLY A 598 -13.15 -3.33 -54.84
CA GLY A 598 -12.56 -2.65 -53.68
C GLY A 598 -13.64 -1.91 -52.86
N VAL A 599 -14.21 -0.86 -53.47
CA VAL A 599 -15.38 -0.14 -52.95
C VAL A 599 -16.51 -0.26 -53.97
N ALA A 600 -17.69 -0.68 -53.53
CA ALA A 600 -18.85 -0.89 -54.39
C ALA A 600 -20.09 -0.15 -53.88
N PHE A 601 -21.00 0.16 -54.80
CA PHE A 601 -22.32 0.68 -54.49
C PHE A 601 -23.36 -0.42 -54.69
N SER A 602 -24.23 -0.62 -53.71
CA SER A 602 -25.34 -1.54 -53.82
C SER A 602 -26.38 -0.95 -54.79
N LEU A 603 -26.62 -1.64 -55.90
CA LEU A 603 -27.71 -1.32 -56.82
C LEU A 603 -28.92 -2.09 -56.29
N GLY A 604 -30.00 -1.38 -55.93
CA GLY A 604 -31.26 -2.01 -55.54
C GLY A 604 -31.71 -3.07 -56.53
N GLN A 605 -32.53 -4.03 -56.07
CA GLN A 605 -33.19 -4.96 -56.99
C GLN A 605 -33.91 -4.17 -58.10
N LYS A 606 -34.09 -4.78 -59.27
CA LYS A 606 -34.50 -4.13 -60.55
C LYS A 606 -35.72 -3.19 -60.50
N ASP A 607 -36.51 -3.18 -59.42
CA ASP A 607 -37.69 -2.33 -59.21
C ASP A 607 -37.53 -1.26 -58.11
N ASP A 608 -36.37 -1.18 -57.44
CA ASP A 608 -36.12 -0.23 -56.35
C ASP A 608 -34.99 0.71 -56.77
N SER A 609 -35.33 1.95 -57.14
CA SER A 609 -34.36 3.00 -57.49
C SER A 609 -33.65 3.52 -56.23
N GLY A 610 -32.86 2.66 -55.60
CA GLY A 610 -32.01 3.01 -54.48
C GLY A 610 -31.05 4.13 -54.90
N THR A 611 -31.28 5.32 -54.35
CA THR A 611 -30.45 6.50 -54.59
C THR A 611 -29.48 6.65 -53.42
N LEU A 612 -28.20 6.96 -53.71
CA LEU A 612 -27.20 7.29 -52.69
C LEU A 612 -26.75 8.73 -52.84
N LEU A 613 -27.00 9.54 -51.81
CA LEU A 613 -26.52 10.91 -51.69
C LEU A 613 -25.12 10.91 -51.07
N LEU A 614 -24.13 11.43 -51.79
CA LEU A 614 -22.77 11.64 -51.30
C LEU A 614 -22.49 13.12 -51.10
N GLY A 615 -22.09 13.52 -49.89
CA GLY A 615 -21.63 14.89 -49.60
C GLY A 615 -20.23 14.87 -48.99
N ALA A 616 -19.26 15.57 -49.60
CA ALA A 616 -17.86 15.60 -49.15
C ALA A 616 -17.24 14.20 -48.91
N PHE A 617 -17.30 13.35 -49.94
CA PHE A 617 -16.76 11.98 -49.94
C PHE A 617 -15.33 11.94 -50.48
N TYR A 618 -14.42 11.24 -49.79
CA TYR A 618 -13.02 11.03 -50.22
C TYR A 618 -12.69 9.52 -50.26
N CYS A 619 -12.13 9.06 -51.38
CA CYS A 619 -11.67 7.68 -51.56
C CYS A 619 -10.38 7.66 -52.40
N GLU A 620 -9.28 7.18 -51.80
CA GLU A 620 -7.92 7.34 -52.33
C GLU A 620 -7.56 6.42 -53.51
N HIS A 621 -8.27 5.30 -53.70
CA HIS A 621 -8.07 4.38 -54.84
C HIS A 621 -9.40 4.03 -55.52
N LYS A 622 -9.53 4.34 -56.82
CA LYS A 622 -10.68 3.97 -57.66
C LYS A 622 -10.26 2.84 -58.62
N PRO A 623 -10.81 1.61 -58.52
CA PRO A 623 -10.58 0.56 -59.52
C PRO A 623 -11.27 0.89 -60.85
N ASP A 624 -10.63 0.56 -61.98
CA ASP A 624 -10.97 0.91 -63.38
C ASP A 624 -12.43 0.70 -63.85
N ALA A 625 -13.25 -0.06 -63.12
CA ALA A 625 -14.67 -0.25 -63.43
C ALA A 625 -15.54 1.02 -63.18
N MET A 626 -14.99 2.01 -62.47
CA MET A 626 -15.72 3.22 -62.05
C MET A 626 -15.92 4.25 -63.19
N GLN A 627 -15.03 4.32 -64.18
CA GLN A 627 -15.03 5.37 -65.20
C GLN A 627 -16.31 5.33 -66.08
N ARG A 628 -16.76 4.15 -66.51
CA ARG A 628 -17.86 4.04 -67.49
C ARG A 628 -19.26 4.27 -66.90
N LYS A 629 -19.42 4.15 -65.58
CA LYS A 629 -20.71 4.32 -64.89
C LYS A 629 -20.90 5.73 -64.32
N TRP A 630 -19.82 6.39 -63.90
CA TRP A 630 -19.83 7.79 -63.49
C TRP A 630 -20.26 8.74 -64.62
N ASP A 631 -19.86 8.46 -65.87
CA ASP A 631 -20.25 9.27 -67.02
C ASP A 631 -21.74 9.17 -67.39
N ARG A 632 -22.46 8.13 -66.93
CA ARG A 632 -23.91 7.99 -67.15
C ARG A 632 -24.74 8.81 -66.17
N ALA A 633 -24.31 8.91 -64.91
CA ALA A 633 -25.02 9.71 -63.90
C ALA A 633 -24.87 11.22 -64.16
N ARG A 634 -23.69 11.66 -64.61
CA ARG A 634 -23.40 13.07 -64.91
C ARG A 634 -24.20 13.65 -66.10
N ARG A 635 -24.77 12.79 -66.96
CA ARG A 635 -25.55 13.20 -68.15
C ARG A 635 -27.00 13.59 -67.85
N LEU A 636 -27.52 13.25 -66.66
CA LEU A 636 -28.89 13.58 -66.23
C LEU A 636 -28.95 14.92 -65.47
N GLU A 637 -27.88 15.34 -64.80
CA GLU A 637 -27.83 16.64 -64.09
C GLU A 637 -27.61 17.85 -65.01
N LEU A 638 -27.00 17.66 -66.19
CA LEU A 638 -26.69 18.78 -67.12
C LEU A 638 -27.90 19.30 -67.94
N LEU A 639 -29.11 18.78 -67.71
CA LEU A 639 -30.33 19.22 -68.42
C LEU A 639 -31.21 20.20 -67.61
N HIS A 640 -30.81 20.63 -66.42
CA HIS A 640 -31.66 21.50 -65.57
C HIS A 640 -31.10 22.89 -65.22
N GLU A 641 -29.94 23.29 -65.73
CA GLU A 641 -29.42 24.65 -65.46
C GLU A 641 -29.15 25.43 -66.76
N ARG A 642 -30.22 26.02 -67.30
CA ARG A 642 -30.17 27.23 -68.14
C ARG A 642 -31.37 28.14 -67.82
N HIS A 643 -31.17 29.16 -66.97
CA HIS A 643 -31.49 30.59 -67.20
C HIS A 643 -31.45 31.40 -65.87
N CYS A 644 -30.46 32.32 -65.82
CA CYS A 644 -30.36 33.70 -65.26
C CYS A 644 -31.60 34.41 -64.65
N PRO A 645 -31.47 35.67 -64.13
CA PRO A 645 -30.44 36.33 -63.29
C PRO A 645 -31.01 37.29 -62.20
N GLY A 646 -30.15 37.85 -61.35
CA GLY A 646 -30.19 39.25 -60.85
C GLY A 646 -31.37 39.79 -60.02
N ALA A 647 -31.00 40.38 -58.87
CA ALA A 647 -31.80 41.06 -57.83
C ALA A 647 -32.27 40.16 -56.67
#